data_AF-A0A662YAU3-F1
#
_entry.id   AF-A0A662YAU3-F1
#
_cell.length_a   1.000
_cell.length_b   1.000
_cell.length_c   1.000
_cell.angle_alpha   90.00
_cell.angle_beta   90.00
_cell.angle_gamma   90.00
#
_symmetry.space_group_name_H-M   'P 1'
#
loop_
_entity.id
_entity.type
_entity.pdbx_description
1 polymer ?
#
loop_
_entity_poly.entity_id
_entity_poly.type
_entity_poly.pdbx_seq_one_letter_code
_entity_poly.pdbx_strand_id
1 'polypeptide(L)'
;MAPPSPSPLAPAASERTPLLGDCDVRLAMEASVARGACSPSSPPEELPRWFVGATIASVVCTLAWLLLLLVAPRLHLRLPAAAHLYAGVLNSLLGSFLSASGYCCQKYAHIRVARNTALGTASQQRVFVAGLFLLGVGTVSAVLNLGILGQAVQAPFAALTLIYSALLGRFVLHETFSVYDSLSSVLIVLGVAVDVFAAQLAHLPQQSYTLGSLGQLLLRDSVFPASYTLVALVYTTLMLRRVHTNKLQRHALGLLAFSSCAGVMAGFTSLATKSVVEVTKSALRDRTWLEFLNPFFLLLLVAIPGALVPQLFFLNKGLEFFGTLKFIPLYQAFIIIGNMGCGMIFYNEMASYSSTALLCFLGGIAITISGVCVLLVKVGRDGGEGDVSRRIRVVRALDGPVEDLDNSSKTQTRLATDFTFEQMKWATDSDDAEDRTLRALRDFRECQQAIVELLASARKSIYYSTFLCDFTQALHTSSETHKGNTFASLLRAAVERGVQVHILYNPVGDYGTDSVAGLRRHLPRGVHLACSVSDLGPSVVTRCLSNNSKYAFHHQKYLCIDEETLMVTGCDVNAEREGWLRANRLGYFWHELGVVCRCSPEMMRWIRANHEPAEQKRHYDQFLDSAPFPLVSGGWREENAMVNMILHAKHSVQLENQILISGGSLQHNRVCAAIVKRISEAHHKREPFHALILTNAAQQDEPSQLARIYCMLSIQWSLDQLEDCALAHGLTSQDLAQYLIVGRMEHAGVLVKVHSNILIVDGWYALRSSSNLADRSLSARPNDTELGLLFAGPCVQQLQQDLLNMYFKSTDVPYSMARVFELIRWGGQQQSAGLIVPVEKKAWSPVLTWFLMNVFIYGSEGATGGRYKVTYKTSVIGGEKQEAETFEC
;
A
#
# COMPACT_ATOMS: atom_id res chain seq x y z
N MET A 1 32.68 67.99 -16.50
CA MET A 1 33.57 66.81 -16.59
C MET A 1 33.16 65.85 -15.49
N ALA A 2 32.91 64.58 -15.85
CA ALA A 2 32.85 63.43 -14.94
C ALA A 2 34.14 63.35 -14.07
N PRO A 3 34.20 62.59 -12.94
CA PRO A 3 33.42 61.39 -12.56
C PRO A 3 32.77 61.44 -11.15
N PRO A 4 32.03 60.41 -10.71
CA PRO A 4 30.96 60.54 -9.71
C PRO A 4 31.37 60.32 -8.25
N SER A 5 30.47 60.82 -7.39
CA SER A 5 30.44 61.00 -5.94
C SER A 5 30.07 59.73 -5.12
N PRO A 6 30.16 59.78 -3.77
CA PRO A 6 30.53 58.64 -2.90
C PRO A 6 29.43 58.09 -1.97
N SER A 7 29.78 56.97 -1.29
CA SER A 7 29.40 56.54 0.09
C SER A 7 27.92 56.14 0.37
N PRO A 8 27.56 55.42 1.47
CA PRO A 8 28.33 55.28 2.73
C PRO A 8 28.34 53.92 3.47
N LEU A 9 29.43 53.82 4.25
CA LEU A 9 29.66 53.31 5.62
C LEU A 9 28.58 52.48 6.36
N ALA A 10 29.12 51.41 6.97
CA ALA A 10 28.59 50.48 7.97
C ALA A 10 28.22 51.11 9.33
N PRO A 11 27.70 50.31 10.30
CA PRO A 11 28.58 49.64 11.30
C PRO A 11 28.15 48.18 11.66
N ALA A 12 29.07 47.21 11.81
CA ALA A 12 29.68 46.65 13.05
C ALA A 12 28.67 46.01 14.04
N ALA A 13 28.84 44.87 14.73
CA ALA A 13 29.75 43.70 14.82
C ALA A 13 29.00 42.71 15.78
N SER A 14 29.20 41.38 15.81
CA SER A 14 30.28 40.71 16.55
C SER A 14 30.34 39.18 16.32
N GLU A 15 31.59 38.68 16.27
CA GLU A 15 32.17 37.46 16.90
C GLU A 15 31.39 36.12 16.92
N ARG A 16 31.94 34.91 16.69
CA ARG A 16 33.29 34.35 16.45
C ARG A 16 33.06 32.85 16.12
N THR A 17 33.79 32.28 15.16
CA THR A 17 34.32 30.90 15.23
C THR A 17 35.38 30.70 14.12
N PRO A 18 36.58 30.13 14.40
CA PRO A 18 37.70 30.20 13.47
C PRO A 18 37.90 28.94 12.61
N LEU A 19 38.49 29.22 11.45
CA LEU A 19 38.94 28.35 10.35
C LEU A 19 40.10 27.42 10.71
N LEU A 20 40.14 26.26 10.04
CA LEU A 20 41.31 25.50 9.54
C LEU A 20 40.73 24.65 8.38
N GLY A 21 41.18 24.63 7.12
CA GLY A 21 42.45 24.93 6.49
C GLY A 21 42.70 23.79 5.47
N ASP A 22 42.78 24.11 4.18
CA ASP A 22 43.05 23.14 3.11
C ASP A 22 44.31 22.32 3.38
N CYS A 23 44.19 20.99 3.32
CA CYS A 23 45.32 20.07 3.31
C CYS A 23 45.09 18.96 2.29
N ASP A 24 45.75 19.11 1.15
CA ASP A 24 46.14 18.04 0.25
C ASP A 24 46.94 16.98 1.04
N VAL A 25 46.40 15.76 1.17
CA VAL A 25 47.17 14.58 1.56
C VAL A 25 46.84 13.43 0.61
N ARG A 26 47.73 13.26 -0.37
CA ARG A 26 47.95 11.98 -1.06
C ARG A 26 48.23 10.92 -0.01
N LEU A 27 47.39 9.89 0.09
CA LEU A 27 47.71 8.64 0.76
C LEU A 27 47.49 7.47 -0.20
N ALA A 28 48.59 6.76 -0.40
CA ALA A 28 48.80 5.68 -1.33
C ALA A 28 47.88 4.48 -1.06
N MET A 29 47.23 3.98 -2.10
CA MET A 29 46.91 2.55 -2.19
C MET A 29 48.03 1.89 -2.99
N GLU A 30 48.99 1.33 -2.27
CA GLU A 30 49.97 0.41 -2.84
C GLU A 30 49.26 -0.77 -3.48
N ALA A 31 49.55 -0.93 -4.78
CA ALA A 31 49.26 -2.12 -5.53
C ALA A 31 50.16 -3.27 -5.04
N SER A 32 49.60 -4.20 -4.26
CA SER A 32 50.16 -5.55 -4.20
C SER A 32 49.64 -6.33 -5.42
N VAL A 33 50.51 -6.43 -6.42
CA VAL A 33 50.34 -7.29 -7.59
C VAL A 33 50.37 -8.74 -7.12
N ALA A 34 49.20 -9.31 -6.84
CA ALA A 34 48.97 -10.74 -6.94
C ALA A 34 48.64 -11.05 -8.40
N ARG A 35 49.57 -11.72 -9.09
CA ARG A 35 49.47 -12.12 -10.49
C ARG A 35 48.23 -12.99 -10.71
N GLY A 36 47.33 -12.57 -11.60
CA GLY A 36 46.39 -13.45 -12.30
C GLY A 36 44.92 -13.40 -11.87
N ALA A 37 44.24 -12.26 -11.96
CA ALA A 37 42.79 -12.22 -12.13
C ALA A 37 42.34 -10.90 -12.77
N CYS A 38 41.60 -10.97 -13.87
CA CYS A 38 41.01 -9.82 -14.58
C CYS A 38 40.19 -8.92 -13.63
N SER A 39 40.40 -7.61 -13.65
CA SER A 39 39.55 -6.64 -12.93
C SER A 39 38.12 -6.64 -13.51
N PRO A 40 37.07 -6.53 -12.68
CA PRO A 40 35.70 -6.39 -13.18
C PRO A 40 35.51 -5.00 -13.78
N SER A 41 35.30 -4.94 -15.09
CA SER A 41 34.94 -3.75 -15.86
C SER A 41 33.73 -3.03 -15.24
N SER A 42 33.82 -1.72 -15.05
CA SER A 42 32.70 -0.89 -14.60
C SER A 42 31.58 -0.85 -15.65
N PRO A 43 30.29 -0.99 -15.26
CA PRO A 43 29.18 -0.82 -16.20
C PRO A 43 29.18 0.57 -16.84
N PRO A 44 28.69 0.71 -18.09
CA PRO A 44 28.85 1.92 -18.89
C PRO A 44 27.98 3.08 -18.37
N GLU A 45 28.40 4.32 -18.63
CA GLU A 45 27.65 5.53 -18.25
C GLU A 45 26.39 5.73 -19.09
N GLU A 46 26.40 5.29 -20.35
CA GLU A 46 25.26 5.30 -21.26
C GLU A 46 25.05 3.92 -21.91
N LEU A 47 23.81 3.64 -22.35
CA LEU A 47 23.54 2.42 -23.12
C LEU A 47 24.26 2.48 -24.48
N PRO A 48 24.89 1.39 -24.95
CA PRO A 48 25.57 1.36 -26.23
C PRO A 48 24.64 1.66 -27.40
N ARG A 49 25.10 2.51 -28.36
CA ARG A 49 24.30 2.90 -29.54
C ARG A 49 23.85 1.70 -30.38
N TRP A 50 24.68 0.68 -30.50
CA TRP A 50 24.34 -0.55 -31.24
C TRP A 50 23.17 -1.30 -30.57
N PHE A 51 23.09 -1.30 -29.24
CA PHE A 51 22.01 -1.94 -28.49
C PHE A 51 20.70 -1.18 -28.68
N VAL A 52 20.74 0.15 -28.59
CA VAL A 52 19.58 1.01 -28.89
C VAL A 52 19.10 0.82 -30.33
N GLY A 53 20.00 0.77 -31.32
CA GLY A 53 19.66 0.48 -32.71
C GLY A 53 19.01 -0.90 -32.89
N ALA A 54 19.59 -1.95 -32.28
CA ALA A 54 19.07 -3.31 -32.36
C ALA A 54 17.69 -3.46 -31.72
N THR A 55 17.45 -2.81 -30.57
CA THR A 55 16.14 -2.83 -29.90
C THR A 55 15.07 -2.12 -30.72
N ILE A 56 15.36 -0.94 -31.27
CA ILE A 56 14.44 -0.23 -32.16
C ILE A 56 14.12 -1.07 -33.40
N ALA A 57 15.14 -1.63 -34.06
CA ALA A 57 14.97 -2.49 -35.22
C ALA A 57 14.10 -3.71 -34.88
N SER A 58 14.34 -4.35 -33.73
CA SER A 58 13.54 -5.49 -33.27
C SER A 58 12.08 -5.10 -33.02
N VAL A 59 11.81 -3.96 -32.38
CA VAL A 59 10.43 -3.45 -32.18
C VAL A 59 9.75 -3.22 -33.53
N VAL A 60 10.41 -2.56 -34.47
CA VAL A 60 9.86 -2.29 -35.81
C VAL A 60 9.57 -3.61 -36.55
N CYS A 61 10.52 -4.55 -36.55
CA CYS A 61 10.35 -5.87 -37.15
C CYS A 61 9.18 -6.63 -36.51
N THR A 62 9.08 -6.64 -35.18
CA THR A 62 7.96 -7.28 -34.47
C THR A 62 6.64 -6.62 -34.84
N LEU A 63 6.52 -5.29 -34.78
CA LEU A 63 5.27 -4.60 -35.11
C LEU A 63 4.86 -4.79 -36.58
N ALA A 64 5.82 -4.72 -37.51
CA ALA A 64 5.57 -4.99 -38.93
C ALA A 64 5.13 -6.45 -39.15
N TRP A 65 5.75 -7.38 -38.45
CA TRP A 65 5.38 -8.79 -38.46
C TRP A 65 3.96 -9.02 -37.89
N LEU A 66 3.61 -8.38 -36.78
CA LEU A 66 2.26 -8.44 -36.20
C LEU A 66 1.21 -7.86 -37.14
N LEU A 67 1.51 -6.74 -37.78
CA LEU A 67 0.63 -6.13 -38.79
C LEU A 67 0.44 -7.06 -39.99
N LEU A 68 1.51 -7.70 -40.47
CA LEU A 68 1.46 -8.66 -41.57
C LEU A 68 0.57 -9.85 -41.21
N LEU A 69 0.68 -10.40 -39.99
CA LEU A 69 -0.17 -11.50 -39.54
C LEU A 69 -1.66 -11.13 -39.49
N LEU A 70 -1.99 -9.89 -39.17
CA LEU A 70 -3.37 -9.39 -39.16
C LEU A 70 -3.92 -9.19 -40.59
N VAL A 71 -3.06 -8.81 -41.55
CA VAL A 71 -3.46 -8.46 -42.91
C VAL A 71 -3.35 -9.64 -43.89
N ALA A 72 -2.45 -10.60 -43.65
CA ALA A 72 -2.20 -11.75 -44.51
C ALA A 72 -3.46 -12.59 -44.84
N PRO A 73 -4.41 -12.84 -43.92
CA PRO A 73 -5.66 -13.51 -44.24
C PRO A 73 -6.54 -12.74 -45.24
N ARG A 74 -6.46 -11.39 -45.23
CA ARG A 74 -7.20 -10.51 -46.17
C ARG A 74 -6.54 -10.46 -47.55
N LEU A 75 -5.26 -10.80 -47.64
CA LEU A 75 -4.46 -10.80 -48.87
C LEU A 75 -4.41 -12.17 -49.56
N HIS A 76 -5.09 -13.20 -49.04
CA HIS A 76 -5.09 -14.57 -49.58
C HIS A 76 -3.69 -15.20 -49.79
N LEU A 77 -2.69 -14.78 -49.00
CA LEU A 77 -1.33 -15.33 -49.05
C LEU A 77 -1.34 -16.77 -48.49
N ARG A 78 -1.20 -17.78 -49.38
CA ARG A 78 -1.04 -19.19 -48.98
C ARG A 78 0.44 -19.49 -48.71
N LEU A 79 0.83 -19.42 -47.44
CA LEU A 79 2.18 -19.81 -47.00
C LEU A 79 2.30 -21.33 -46.82
N PRO A 80 3.42 -21.97 -47.20
CA PRO A 80 3.67 -23.38 -46.88
C PRO A 80 3.62 -23.66 -45.36
N ALA A 81 3.28 -24.88 -44.95
CA ALA A 81 3.25 -25.25 -43.53
C ALA A 81 4.60 -25.00 -42.83
N ALA A 82 5.71 -25.30 -43.50
CA ALA A 82 7.06 -25.01 -43.01
C ALA A 82 7.29 -23.50 -42.77
N ALA A 83 6.71 -22.64 -43.60
CA ALA A 83 6.86 -21.19 -43.45
C ALA A 83 6.18 -20.65 -42.18
N HIS A 84 5.09 -21.28 -41.72
CA HIS A 84 4.41 -20.91 -40.46
C HIS A 84 5.23 -21.31 -39.23
N LEU A 85 5.87 -22.48 -39.26
CA LEU A 85 6.79 -22.90 -38.20
C LEU A 85 7.95 -21.92 -38.06
N TYR A 86 8.66 -21.60 -39.16
CA TYR A 86 9.78 -20.66 -39.12
C TYR A 86 9.36 -19.24 -38.76
N ALA A 87 8.17 -18.82 -39.18
CA ALA A 87 7.55 -17.56 -38.78
C ALA A 87 7.34 -17.47 -37.26
N GLY A 88 6.81 -18.54 -36.64
CA GLY A 88 6.67 -18.62 -35.19
C GLY A 88 8.02 -18.65 -34.46
N VAL A 89 9.01 -19.36 -35.00
CA VAL A 89 10.39 -19.38 -34.47
C VAL A 89 11.00 -17.98 -34.50
N LEU A 90 10.88 -17.24 -35.61
CA LEU A 90 11.40 -15.89 -35.74
C LEU A 90 10.72 -14.92 -34.78
N ASN A 91 9.39 -15.02 -34.63
CA ASN A 91 8.65 -14.20 -33.68
C ASN A 91 9.07 -14.50 -32.23
N SER A 92 9.27 -15.78 -31.86
CA SER A 92 9.83 -16.15 -30.56
C SER A 92 11.21 -15.57 -30.31
N LEU A 93 12.11 -15.57 -31.31
CA LEU A 93 13.45 -15.01 -31.19
C LEU A 93 13.40 -13.50 -30.95
N LEU A 94 12.60 -12.77 -31.74
CA LEU A 94 12.43 -11.33 -31.59
C LEU A 94 11.77 -10.96 -30.25
N GLY A 95 10.68 -11.63 -29.88
CA GLY A 95 9.96 -11.39 -28.62
C GLY A 95 10.81 -11.67 -27.39
N SER A 96 11.59 -12.75 -27.40
CA SER A 96 12.54 -13.08 -26.32
C SER A 96 13.70 -12.08 -26.23
N PHE A 97 14.22 -11.60 -27.37
CA PHE A 97 15.22 -10.53 -27.39
C PHE A 97 14.67 -9.21 -26.82
N LEU A 98 13.45 -8.83 -27.18
CA LEU A 98 12.78 -7.63 -26.64
C LEU A 98 12.55 -7.74 -25.13
N SER A 99 12.10 -8.90 -24.66
CA SER A 99 11.89 -9.16 -23.23
C SER A 99 13.20 -9.08 -22.45
N ALA A 100 14.27 -9.72 -22.95
CA ALA A 100 15.60 -9.66 -22.35
C ALA A 100 16.20 -8.24 -22.37
N SER A 101 15.97 -7.49 -23.44
CA SER A 101 16.37 -6.09 -23.55
C SER A 101 15.64 -5.21 -22.54
N GLY A 102 14.36 -5.47 -22.30
CA GLY A 102 13.58 -4.79 -21.27
C GLY A 102 14.13 -5.03 -19.86
N TYR A 103 14.46 -6.29 -19.52
CA TYR A 103 15.15 -6.62 -18.27
C TYR A 103 16.52 -5.95 -18.16
N CYS A 104 17.29 -5.90 -19.25
CA CYS A 104 18.58 -5.22 -19.30
C CYS A 104 18.45 -3.72 -19.02
N CYS A 105 17.46 -3.04 -19.63
CA CYS A 105 17.17 -1.62 -19.37
C CYS A 105 16.75 -1.35 -17.92
N GLN A 106 15.88 -2.19 -17.36
CA GLN A 106 15.46 -2.07 -15.96
C GLN A 106 16.65 -2.27 -15.01
N LYS A 107 17.47 -3.30 -15.25
CA LYS A 107 18.69 -3.56 -14.48
C LYS A 107 19.69 -2.41 -14.56
N TYR A 108 19.88 -1.83 -15.75
CA TYR A 108 20.70 -0.64 -15.95
C TYR A 108 20.17 0.56 -15.14
N ALA A 109 18.85 0.82 -15.15
CA ALA A 109 18.25 1.89 -14.37
C ALA A 109 18.49 1.72 -12.86
N HIS A 110 18.37 0.49 -12.34
CA HIS A 110 18.71 0.18 -10.96
C HIS A 110 20.19 0.41 -10.64
N ILE A 111 21.11 -0.03 -11.50
CA ILE A 111 22.55 0.20 -11.33
C ILE A 111 22.87 1.70 -11.31
N ARG A 112 22.21 2.49 -12.16
CA ARG A 112 22.42 3.93 -12.26
C ARG A 112 21.94 4.69 -11.02
N VAL A 113 20.75 4.36 -10.50
CA VAL A 113 20.24 4.92 -9.24
C VAL A 113 21.12 4.50 -8.05
N ALA A 114 21.61 3.26 -8.03
CA ALA A 114 22.53 2.80 -6.98
C ALA A 114 23.88 3.54 -6.98
N ARG A 115 24.31 4.08 -8.13
CA ARG A 115 25.52 4.92 -8.25
C ARG A 115 25.28 6.39 -7.89
N ASN A 116 24.07 6.89 -8.08
CA ASN A 116 23.72 8.27 -7.81
C ASN A 116 22.28 8.36 -7.25
N THR A 117 22.18 8.42 -5.92
CA THR A 117 20.91 8.46 -5.18
C THR A 117 20.09 9.73 -5.43
N ALA A 118 20.69 10.80 -5.97
CA ALA A 118 19.98 12.01 -6.37
C ALA A 118 19.02 11.79 -7.56
N LEU A 119 19.15 10.65 -8.26
CA LEU A 119 18.29 10.28 -9.40
C LEU A 119 16.92 9.71 -8.99
N GLY A 120 16.59 9.66 -7.70
CA GLY A 120 15.30 9.17 -7.21
C GLY A 120 15.17 7.65 -7.28
N THR A 121 13.98 7.13 -7.58
CA THR A 121 13.76 5.68 -7.68
C THR A 121 13.97 5.18 -9.11
N ALA A 122 14.40 3.92 -9.26
CA ALA A 122 14.64 3.33 -10.58
C ALA A 122 13.40 3.36 -11.48
N SER A 123 12.20 3.21 -10.91
CA SER A 123 10.93 3.27 -11.65
C SER A 123 10.63 4.65 -12.26
N GLN A 124 11.22 5.72 -11.73
CA GLN A 124 11.07 7.08 -12.27
C GLN A 124 12.03 7.36 -13.43
N GLN A 125 13.02 6.50 -13.66
CA GLN A 125 13.98 6.66 -14.74
C GLN A 125 13.34 6.33 -16.10
N ARG A 126 13.58 7.20 -17.11
CA ARG A 126 13.08 6.99 -18.49
C ARG A 126 13.48 5.62 -19.07
N VAL A 127 14.67 5.14 -18.74
CA VAL A 127 15.18 3.84 -19.21
C VAL A 127 14.42 2.66 -18.58
N PHE A 128 13.92 2.81 -17.35
CA PHE A 128 13.08 1.79 -16.72
C PHE A 128 11.71 1.69 -17.41
N VAL A 129 11.10 2.83 -17.71
CA VAL A 129 9.83 2.90 -18.45
C VAL A 129 9.99 2.36 -19.88
N ALA A 130 11.09 2.70 -20.56
CA ALA A 130 11.43 2.10 -21.85
C ALA A 130 11.59 0.57 -21.73
N GLY A 131 12.22 0.09 -20.65
CA GLY A 131 12.33 -1.34 -20.36
C GLY A 131 10.97 -2.02 -20.16
N LEU A 132 10.04 -1.35 -19.48
CA LEU A 132 8.66 -1.83 -19.31
C LEU A 132 7.91 -1.90 -20.65
N PHE A 133 8.10 -0.90 -21.53
CA PHE A 133 7.54 -0.93 -22.88
C PHE A 133 8.06 -2.12 -23.69
N LEU A 134 9.38 -2.38 -23.67
CA LEU A 134 9.99 -3.51 -24.37
C LEU A 134 9.47 -4.86 -23.85
N LEU A 135 9.29 -5.01 -22.53
CA LEU A 135 8.65 -6.19 -21.92
C LEU A 135 7.20 -6.35 -22.36
N GLY A 136 6.45 -5.24 -22.48
CA GLY A 136 5.08 -5.24 -23.00
C GLY A 136 5.02 -5.76 -24.44
N VAL A 137 5.85 -5.22 -25.33
CA VAL A 137 5.92 -5.66 -26.74
C VAL A 137 6.36 -7.12 -26.84
N GLY A 138 7.35 -7.54 -26.06
CA GLY A 138 7.80 -8.94 -25.98
C GLY A 138 6.69 -9.88 -25.53
N THR A 139 5.89 -9.47 -24.53
CA THR A 139 4.74 -10.24 -24.04
C THR A 139 3.64 -10.36 -25.10
N VAL A 140 3.31 -9.27 -25.80
CA VAL A 140 2.33 -9.30 -26.91
C VAL A 140 2.81 -10.24 -28.02
N SER A 141 4.09 -10.17 -28.39
CA SER A 141 4.70 -11.09 -29.35
C SER A 141 4.56 -12.55 -28.91
N ALA A 142 4.82 -12.87 -27.64
CA ALA A 142 4.69 -14.22 -27.09
C ALA A 142 3.23 -14.73 -27.06
N VAL A 143 2.26 -13.86 -26.74
CA VAL A 143 0.83 -14.17 -26.75
C VAL A 143 0.35 -14.48 -28.17
N LEU A 144 0.72 -13.64 -29.13
CA LEU A 144 0.33 -13.84 -30.53
C LEU A 144 0.99 -15.10 -31.11
N ASN A 145 2.19 -15.45 -30.64
CA ASN A 145 2.86 -16.67 -31.03
C ASN A 145 2.08 -17.94 -30.65
N LEU A 146 1.27 -17.91 -29.59
CA LEU A 146 0.41 -19.03 -29.19
C LEU A 146 -0.66 -19.35 -30.26
N GLY A 147 -1.01 -18.38 -31.11
CA GLY A 147 -1.92 -18.58 -32.26
C GLY A 147 -1.22 -18.98 -33.57
N ILE A 148 0.12 -19.07 -33.55
CA ILE A 148 0.97 -19.47 -34.68
C ILE A 148 1.55 -20.87 -34.43
N LEU A 149 2.13 -21.08 -33.25
CA LEU A 149 2.72 -22.35 -32.83
C LEU A 149 1.84 -23.09 -31.82
N GLY A 150 1.99 -24.41 -31.80
CA GLY A 150 1.47 -25.24 -30.71
C GLY A 150 2.04 -24.78 -29.36
N GLN A 151 1.24 -24.89 -28.30
CA GLN A 151 1.68 -24.51 -26.95
C GLN A 151 2.90 -25.33 -26.51
N ALA A 152 2.94 -26.63 -26.85
CA ALA A 152 4.08 -27.48 -26.50
C ALA A 152 5.33 -27.10 -27.31
N VAL A 153 5.19 -26.85 -28.61
CA VAL A 153 6.31 -26.44 -29.47
C VAL A 153 6.87 -25.08 -29.06
N GLN A 154 6.03 -24.17 -28.55
CA GLN A 154 6.47 -22.86 -28.05
C GLN A 154 7.18 -22.92 -26.68
N ALA A 155 6.92 -23.94 -25.86
CA ALA A 155 7.44 -24.04 -24.50
C ALA A 155 8.97 -23.81 -24.36
N PRO A 156 9.86 -24.47 -25.12
CA PRO A 156 11.32 -24.33 -24.95
C PRO A 156 11.85 -22.94 -25.29
N PHE A 157 11.11 -22.13 -26.06
CA PHE A 157 11.50 -20.76 -26.42
C PHE A 157 11.52 -19.82 -25.21
N ALA A 158 10.84 -20.16 -24.10
CA ALA A 158 10.91 -19.40 -22.86
C ALA A 158 12.35 -19.28 -22.32
N ALA A 159 13.19 -20.29 -22.55
CA ALA A 159 14.59 -20.30 -22.13
C ALA A 159 15.49 -19.35 -22.96
N LEU A 160 15.06 -18.91 -24.15
CA LEU A 160 15.85 -17.97 -24.98
C LEU A 160 16.02 -16.61 -24.31
N THR A 161 15.03 -16.16 -23.55
CA THR A 161 15.11 -14.91 -22.78
C THR A 161 16.24 -14.95 -21.76
N LEU A 162 16.56 -16.12 -21.18
CA LEU A 162 17.68 -16.30 -20.27
C LEU A 162 19.03 -16.15 -20.99
N ILE A 163 19.16 -16.73 -22.19
CA ILE A 163 20.37 -16.60 -23.02
C ILE A 163 20.58 -15.13 -23.38
N TYR A 164 19.56 -14.46 -23.93
CA TYR A 164 19.68 -13.05 -24.29
C TYR A 164 20.00 -12.18 -23.07
N SER A 165 19.39 -12.46 -21.91
CA SER A 165 19.69 -11.71 -20.68
C SER A 165 21.16 -11.90 -20.23
N ALA A 166 21.72 -13.10 -20.38
CA ALA A 166 23.13 -13.38 -20.08
C ALA A 166 24.08 -12.68 -21.08
N LEU A 167 23.77 -12.74 -22.38
CA LEU A 167 24.56 -12.08 -23.42
C LEU A 167 24.51 -10.56 -23.28
N LEU A 168 23.33 -9.97 -23.07
CA LEU A 168 23.18 -8.54 -22.83
C LEU A 168 23.84 -8.11 -21.52
N GLY A 169 23.78 -8.93 -20.47
CA GLY A 169 24.56 -8.71 -19.25
C GLY A 169 26.06 -8.56 -19.55
N ARG A 170 26.63 -9.43 -20.39
CA ARG A 170 28.04 -9.36 -20.80
C ARG A 170 28.35 -8.17 -21.72
N PHE A 171 27.59 -7.99 -22.78
CA PHE A 171 27.92 -7.03 -23.84
C PHE A 171 27.42 -5.60 -23.59
N VAL A 172 26.33 -5.45 -22.83
CA VAL A 172 25.73 -4.14 -22.50
C VAL A 172 26.12 -3.69 -21.09
N LEU A 173 26.08 -4.58 -20.10
CA LEU A 173 26.35 -4.22 -18.70
C LEU A 173 27.77 -4.57 -18.24
N HIS A 174 28.60 -5.14 -19.12
CA HIS A 174 29.97 -5.56 -18.84
C HIS A 174 30.11 -6.55 -17.67
N GLU A 175 29.11 -7.42 -17.46
CA GLU A 175 29.15 -8.48 -16.46
C GLU A 175 30.11 -9.61 -16.85
N THR A 176 30.49 -10.43 -15.88
CA THR A 176 31.35 -11.60 -16.13
C THR A 176 30.54 -12.73 -16.77
N PHE A 177 31.02 -13.26 -17.90
CA PHE A 177 30.42 -14.39 -18.59
C PHE A 177 31.23 -15.65 -18.28
N SER A 178 30.61 -16.59 -17.59
CA SER A 178 31.22 -17.82 -17.10
C SER A 178 31.16 -18.94 -18.14
N VAL A 179 32.01 -19.96 -17.99
CA VAL A 179 31.95 -21.20 -18.78
C VAL A 179 30.58 -21.87 -18.65
N TYR A 180 29.95 -21.77 -17.48
CA TYR A 180 28.60 -22.28 -17.28
C TYR A 180 27.53 -21.50 -18.05
N ASP A 181 27.69 -20.19 -18.27
CA ASP A 181 26.77 -19.41 -19.12
C ASP A 181 26.91 -19.82 -20.59
N SER A 182 28.15 -20.10 -21.02
CA SER A 182 28.42 -20.61 -22.36
C SER A 182 27.81 -22.00 -22.56
N LEU A 183 28.09 -22.94 -21.64
CA LEU A 183 27.60 -24.31 -21.71
C LEU A 183 26.07 -24.38 -21.65
N SER A 184 25.44 -23.63 -20.74
CA SER A 184 23.97 -23.55 -20.66
C SER A 184 23.36 -22.97 -21.93
N SER A 185 23.96 -21.92 -22.50
CA SER A 185 23.50 -21.32 -23.76
C SER A 185 23.58 -22.30 -24.93
N VAL A 186 24.69 -23.03 -25.07
CA VAL A 186 24.85 -24.06 -26.11
C VAL A 186 23.79 -25.16 -25.97
N LEU A 187 23.56 -25.66 -24.75
CA LEU A 187 22.55 -26.68 -24.50
C LEU A 187 21.14 -26.19 -24.81
N ILE A 188 20.76 -24.98 -24.38
CA ILE A 188 19.43 -24.43 -24.67
C ILE A 188 19.23 -24.23 -26.18
N VAL A 189 20.21 -23.67 -26.89
CA VAL A 189 20.13 -23.50 -28.35
C VAL A 189 20.02 -24.84 -29.06
N LEU A 190 20.82 -25.84 -28.66
CA LEU A 190 20.76 -27.19 -29.21
C LEU A 190 19.40 -27.84 -28.96
N GLY A 191 18.89 -27.76 -27.73
CA GLY A 191 17.58 -28.32 -27.37
C GLY A 191 16.44 -27.70 -28.19
N VAL A 192 16.38 -26.37 -28.27
CA VAL A 192 15.40 -25.65 -29.10
C VAL A 192 15.53 -26.03 -30.58
N ALA A 193 16.75 -26.19 -31.10
CA ALA A 193 16.97 -26.61 -32.49
C ALA A 193 16.46 -28.04 -32.75
N VAL A 194 16.68 -28.97 -31.82
CA VAL A 194 16.14 -30.34 -31.89
C VAL A 194 14.60 -30.31 -31.83
N ASP A 195 14.00 -29.49 -30.97
CA ASP A 195 12.55 -29.36 -30.85
C ASP A 195 11.92 -28.80 -32.15
N VAL A 196 12.55 -27.82 -32.78
CA VAL A 196 12.13 -27.29 -34.09
C VAL A 196 12.26 -28.35 -35.18
N PHE A 197 13.36 -29.10 -35.19
CA PHE A 197 13.56 -30.19 -36.15
C PHE A 197 12.52 -31.30 -35.97
N ALA A 198 12.20 -31.66 -34.72
CA ALA A 198 11.16 -32.63 -34.41
C ALA A 198 9.77 -32.17 -34.87
N ALA A 199 9.44 -30.89 -34.64
CA ALA A 199 8.19 -30.29 -35.13
C ALA A 199 8.10 -30.27 -36.66
N GLN A 200 9.24 -30.05 -37.35
CA GLN A 200 9.31 -30.12 -38.81
C GLN A 200 9.12 -31.55 -39.32
N LEU A 201 9.74 -32.55 -38.68
CA LEU A 201 9.64 -33.97 -39.02
C LEU A 201 8.20 -34.49 -38.87
N ALA A 202 7.43 -33.93 -37.93
CA ALA A 202 6.04 -34.30 -37.69
C ALA A 202 5.04 -33.78 -38.73
N HIS A 203 5.48 -32.99 -39.72
CA HIS A 203 4.63 -32.39 -40.77
C HIS A 203 3.32 -31.78 -40.23
N LEU A 204 3.44 -31.01 -39.14
CA LEU A 204 2.31 -30.47 -38.39
C LEU A 204 1.28 -29.77 -39.29
N PRO A 205 0.05 -30.30 -39.42
CA PRO A 205 -1.03 -29.55 -40.05
C PRO A 205 -1.37 -28.34 -39.17
N GLN A 206 -1.59 -27.18 -39.80
CA GLN A 206 -1.99 -25.96 -39.10
C GLN A 206 -3.39 -26.15 -38.51
N GLN A 207 -3.46 -26.58 -37.25
CA GLN A 207 -4.72 -26.73 -36.55
C GLN A 207 -5.22 -25.35 -36.10
N SER A 208 -6.41 -24.99 -36.55
CA SER A 208 -7.13 -23.79 -36.10
C SER A 208 -8.23 -24.26 -35.17
N TYR A 209 -8.35 -23.67 -34.00
CA TYR A 209 -9.35 -24.11 -33.03
C TYR A 209 -10.53 -23.13 -32.98
N THR A 210 -11.73 -23.67 -33.19
CA THR A 210 -13.00 -22.97 -32.94
C THR A 210 -13.45 -23.19 -31.50
N LEU A 211 -14.37 -22.35 -31.00
CA LEU A 211 -14.94 -22.52 -29.66
C LEU A 211 -15.52 -23.93 -29.43
N GLY A 212 -16.21 -24.48 -30.45
CA GLY A 212 -16.77 -25.83 -30.41
C GLY A 212 -15.69 -26.92 -30.35
N SER A 213 -14.62 -26.79 -31.15
CA SER A 213 -13.52 -27.76 -31.15
C SER A 213 -12.73 -27.76 -29.83
N LEU A 214 -12.56 -26.59 -29.19
CA LEU A 214 -11.95 -26.50 -27.85
C LEU A 214 -12.83 -27.15 -26.79
N GLY A 215 -14.15 -26.95 -26.88
CA GLY A 215 -15.11 -27.65 -26.03
C GLY A 215 -15.00 -29.18 -26.17
N GLN A 216 -14.89 -29.68 -27.41
CA GLN A 216 -14.70 -31.10 -27.68
C GLN A 216 -13.35 -31.64 -27.19
N LEU A 217 -12.28 -30.85 -27.25
CA LEU A 217 -10.97 -31.25 -26.72
C LEU A 217 -10.97 -31.31 -25.19
N LEU A 218 -11.63 -30.34 -24.53
CA LEU A 218 -11.76 -30.29 -23.08
C LEU A 218 -12.70 -31.37 -22.52
N LEU A 219 -13.79 -31.66 -23.23
CA LEU A 219 -14.80 -32.66 -22.88
C LEU A 219 -14.61 -34.00 -23.62
N ARG A 220 -13.44 -34.23 -24.22
CA ARG A 220 -13.14 -35.49 -24.90
C ARG A 220 -13.29 -36.64 -23.92
N ASP A 221 -13.74 -37.81 -24.40
CA ASP A 221 -13.83 -39.07 -23.64
C ASP A 221 -12.43 -39.60 -23.26
N SER A 222 -11.74 -38.87 -22.38
CA SER A 222 -10.40 -39.13 -21.93
C SER A 222 -10.23 -38.57 -20.53
N VAL A 223 -9.74 -39.41 -19.62
CA VAL A 223 -9.51 -39.01 -18.22
C VAL A 223 -8.33 -38.04 -18.06
N PHE A 224 -7.47 -37.90 -19.07
CA PHE A 224 -6.19 -37.17 -18.94
C PHE A 224 -6.34 -35.65 -18.70
N PRO A 225 -7.14 -34.86 -19.46
CA PRO A 225 -7.27 -33.43 -19.21
C PRO A 225 -7.90 -33.10 -17.85
N ALA A 226 -8.97 -33.81 -17.49
CA ALA A 226 -9.66 -33.63 -16.21
C ALA A 226 -8.77 -34.02 -15.02
N SER A 227 -8.07 -35.17 -15.10
CA SER A 227 -7.16 -35.61 -14.04
C SER A 227 -5.96 -34.68 -13.88
N TYR A 228 -5.35 -34.22 -14.98
CA TYR A 228 -4.25 -33.26 -14.92
C TYR A 228 -4.68 -31.94 -14.29
N THR A 229 -5.85 -31.42 -14.66
CA THR A 229 -6.44 -30.21 -14.05
C THR A 229 -6.68 -30.41 -12.56
N LEU A 230 -7.30 -31.52 -12.17
CA LEU A 230 -7.60 -31.82 -10.77
C LEU A 230 -6.32 -31.96 -9.94
N VAL A 231 -5.32 -32.70 -10.43
CA VAL A 231 -4.02 -32.86 -9.76
C VAL A 231 -3.32 -31.52 -9.60
N ALA A 232 -3.29 -30.69 -10.64
CA ALA A 232 -2.72 -29.35 -10.57
C ALA A 232 -3.44 -28.48 -9.53
N LEU A 233 -4.79 -28.44 -9.55
CA LEU A 233 -5.57 -27.67 -8.58
C LEU A 233 -5.39 -28.16 -7.14
N VAL A 234 -5.39 -29.47 -6.91
CA VAL A 234 -5.13 -30.06 -5.59
C VAL A 234 -3.71 -29.73 -5.14
N TYR A 235 -2.71 -29.88 -6.01
CA TYR A 235 -1.32 -29.55 -5.72
C TYR A 235 -1.16 -28.08 -5.34
N THR A 236 -1.68 -27.16 -6.16
CA THR A 236 -1.69 -25.71 -5.93
C THR A 236 -2.40 -25.37 -4.63
N THR A 237 -3.55 -25.96 -4.34
CA THR A 237 -4.31 -25.72 -3.10
C THR A 237 -3.55 -26.21 -1.87
N LEU A 238 -2.94 -27.39 -1.92
CA LEU A 238 -2.11 -27.92 -0.84
C LEU A 238 -0.88 -27.04 -0.58
N MET A 239 -0.25 -26.54 -1.65
CA MET A 239 0.89 -25.62 -1.53
C MET A 239 0.47 -24.26 -0.96
N LEU A 240 -0.69 -23.71 -1.37
CA LEU A 240 -1.24 -22.49 -0.80
C LEU A 240 -1.49 -22.64 0.71
N ARG A 241 -2.00 -23.79 1.16
CA ARG A 241 -2.20 -24.06 2.60
C ARG A 241 -0.90 -24.19 3.40
N ARG A 242 0.21 -24.57 2.76
CA ARG A 242 1.50 -24.85 3.42
C ARG A 242 2.55 -23.76 3.22
N VAL A 243 2.24 -22.69 2.49
CA VAL A 243 3.17 -21.60 2.13
C VAL A 243 3.87 -20.93 3.32
N HIS A 244 3.18 -20.79 4.46
CA HIS A 244 3.71 -20.15 5.67
C HIS A 244 4.48 -21.11 6.61
N THR A 245 4.67 -22.38 6.23
CA THR A 245 5.39 -23.31 7.09
C THR A 245 6.90 -23.07 7.02
N ASN A 246 7.55 -22.88 8.18
CA ASN A 246 9.00 -22.68 8.31
C ASN A 246 9.84 -23.74 7.57
N LYS A 247 9.34 -24.98 7.46
CA LYS A 247 10.00 -26.07 6.72
C LYS A 247 10.09 -25.77 5.23
N LEU A 248 9.03 -25.24 4.62
CA LEU A 248 8.98 -24.97 3.18
C LEU A 248 9.79 -23.72 2.81
N GLN A 249 9.96 -22.77 3.72
CA GLN A 249 10.72 -21.54 3.43
C GLN A 249 12.24 -21.75 3.46
N ARG A 250 12.75 -22.70 4.26
CA ARG A 250 14.20 -22.88 4.49
C ARG A 250 14.84 -24.03 3.73
N HIS A 251 14.05 -24.97 3.17
CA HIS A 251 14.57 -26.19 2.54
C HIS A 251 14.56 -26.11 1.02
N ALA A 252 15.47 -26.85 0.36
CA ALA A 252 15.52 -27.00 -1.10
C ALA A 252 14.21 -27.57 -1.70
N LEU A 253 13.47 -28.36 -0.91
CA LEU A 253 12.11 -28.82 -1.24
C LEU A 253 11.12 -27.66 -1.46
N GLY A 254 11.28 -26.56 -0.74
CA GLY A 254 10.52 -25.34 -0.95
C GLY A 254 10.80 -24.71 -2.31
N LEU A 255 12.07 -24.51 -2.64
CA LEU A 255 12.49 -23.95 -3.93
C LEU A 255 11.84 -24.72 -5.09
N LEU A 256 11.88 -26.05 -5.03
CA LEU A 256 11.21 -26.92 -6.01
C LEU A 256 9.70 -26.74 -6.01
N ALA A 257 9.05 -26.73 -4.85
CA ALA A 257 7.60 -26.63 -4.73
C ALA A 257 7.02 -25.30 -5.22
N PHE A 258 7.67 -24.17 -4.89
CA PHE A 258 7.24 -22.85 -5.33
C PHE A 258 7.43 -22.66 -6.83
N SER A 259 8.58 -23.07 -7.36
CA SER A 259 8.89 -22.94 -8.79
C SER A 259 8.04 -23.87 -9.66
N SER A 260 7.78 -25.11 -9.21
CA SER A 260 6.91 -26.05 -9.91
C SER A 260 5.46 -25.60 -9.91
N CYS A 261 4.94 -25.12 -8.78
CA CYS A 261 3.57 -24.63 -8.71
C CYS A 261 3.38 -23.41 -9.61
N ALA A 262 4.30 -22.43 -9.54
CA ALA A 262 4.26 -21.28 -10.43
C ALA A 262 4.34 -21.69 -11.92
N GLY A 263 5.19 -22.65 -12.28
CA GLY A 263 5.36 -23.11 -13.66
C GLY A 263 4.17 -23.90 -14.21
N VAL A 264 3.57 -24.77 -13.40
CA VAL A 264 2.33 -25.49 -13.76
C VAL A 264 1.19 -24.49 -13.99
N MET A 265 1.01 -23.53 -13.07
CA MET A 265 -0.01 -22.49 -13.23
C MET A 265 0.26 -21.60 -14.45
N ALA A 266 1.53 -21.33 -14.80
CA ALA A 266 1.87 -20.64 -16.05
C ALA A 266 1.46 -21.43 -17.30
N GLY A 267 1.51 -22.76 -17.26
CA GLY A 267 0.94 -23.63 -18.29
C GLY A 267 -0.56 -23.43 -18.47
N PHE A 268 -1.32 -23.39 -17.37
CA PHE A 268 -2.77 -23.13 -17.40
C PHE A 268 -3.12 -21.71 -17.87
N THR A 269 -2.34 -20.70 -17.43
CA THR A 269 -2.49 -19.31 -17.91
C THR A 269 -2.29 -19.25 -19.43
N SER A 270 -1.25 -19.90 -19.94
CA SER A 270 -0.94 -19.93 -21.37
C SER A 270 -1.98 -20.73 -22.16
N LEU A 271 -2.51 -21.82 -21.59
CA LEU A 271 -3.59 -22.61 -22.17
C LEU A 271 -4.85 -21.78 -22.35
N ALA A 272 -5.31 -21.10 -21.29
CA ALA A 272 -6.49 -20.23 -21.35
C ALA A 272 -6.28 -19.07 -22.33
N THR A 273 -5.08 -18.46 -22.33
CA THR A 273 -4.72 -17.38 -23.25
C THR A 273 -4.74 -17.86 -24.70
N LYS A 274 -4.14 -19.01 -25.00
CA LYS A 274 -4.16 -19.62 -26.34
C LYS A 274 -5.58 -19.92 -26.79
N SER A 275 -6.43 -20.45 -25.92
CA SER A 275 -7.84 -20.72 -26.23
C SER A 275 -8.58 -19.44 -26.62
N VAL A 276 -8.37 -18.35 -25.89
CA VAL A 276 -8.94 -17.04 -26.21
C VAL A 276 -8.43 -16.51 -27.54
N VAL A 277 -7.12 -16.63 -27.81
CA VAL A 277 -6.51 -16.20 -29.09
C VAL A 277 -7.09 -16.96 -30.27
N GLU A 278 -7.22 -18.29 -30.18
CA GLU A 278 -7.77 -19.14 -31.24
C GLU A 278 -9.25 -18.87 -31.51
N VAL A 279 -10.08 -18.72 -30.47
CA VAL A 279 -11.49 -18.34 -30.64
C VAL A 279 -11.59 -16.95 -31.27
N THR A 280 -10.78 -15.99 -30.83
CA THR A 280 -10.76 -14.64 -31.40
C THR A 280 -10.39 -14.67 -32.88
N LYS A 281 -9.37 -15.45 -33.24
CA LYS A 281 -8.94 -15.64 -34.63
C LYS A 281 -10.04 -16.28 -35.48
N SER A 282 -10.72 -17.30 -34.97
CA SER A 282 -11.85 -17.94 -35.65
C SER A 282 -13.03 -16.98 -35.84
N ALA A 283 -13.42 -16.28 -34.77
CA ALA A 283 -14.53 -15.33 -34.80
C ALA A 283 -14.28 -14.16 -35.76
N LEU A 284 -13.03 -13.68 -35.86
CA LEU A 284 -12.63 -12.66 -36.82
C LEU A 284 -12.68 -13.16 -38.27
N ARG A 285 -12.26 -14.41 -38.52
CA ARG A 285 -12.27 -15.03 -39.85
C ARG A 285 -13.69 -15.28 -40.34
N ASP A 286 -14.53 -15.85 -39.48
CA ASP A 286 -15.85 -16.36 -39.82
C ASP A 286 -16.98 -15.35 -39.49
N ARG A 287 -16.63 -14.18 -38.94
CA ARG A 287 -17.52 -13.07 -38.51
C ARG A 287 -18.58 -13.48 -37.48
N THR A 288 -18.26 -14.45 -36.61
CA THR A 288 -19.15 -15.01 -35.59
C THR A 288 -19.01 -14.32 -34.23
N TRP A 289 -19.33 -13.03 -34.17
CA TRP A 289 -19.17 -12.20 -32.94
C TRP A 289 -19.95 -12.70 -31.71
N LEU A 290 -21.02 -13.47 -31.91
CA LEU A 290 -21.82 -14.05 -30.81
C LEU A 290 -21.04 -15.07 -29.98
N GLU A 291 -19.93 -15.63 -30.48
CA GLU A 291 -19.06 -16.53 -29.72
C GLU A 291 -18.49 -15.87 -28.46
N PHE A 292 -18.31 -14.55 -28.45
CA PHE A 292 -17.82 -13.80 -27.29
C PHE A 292 -18.80 -13.72 -26.13
N LEU A 293 -20.11 -13.93 -26.39
CA LEU A 293 -21.15 -13.99 -25.36
C LEU A 293 -21.37 -15.41 -24.84
N ASN A 294 -20.73 -16.42 -25.44
CA ASN A 294 -20.91 -17.80 -25.03
C ASN A 294 -20.34 -18.03 -23.60
N PRO A 295 -21.08 -18.69 -22.70
CA PRO A 295 -20.62 -18.96 -21.33
C PRO A 295 -19.28 -19.68 -21.26
N PHE A 296 -18.97 -20.54 -22.23
CA PHE A 296 -17.70 -21.25 -22.31
C PHE A 296 -16.54 -20.33 -22.66
N PHE A 297 -16.74 -19.34 -23.54
CA PHE A 297 -15.73 -18.32 -23.81
C PHE A 297 -15.48 -17.43 -22.59
N LEU A 298 -16.56 -17.03 -21.88
CA LEU A 298 -16.44 -16.27 -20.63
C LEU A 298 -15.71 -17.08 -19.55
N LEU A 299 -15.92 -18.38 -19.46
CA LEU A 299 -15.16 -19.27 -18.58
C LEU A 299 -13.67 -19.27 -18.91
N LEU A 300 -13.30 -19.35 -20.19
CA LEU A 300 -11.89 -19.26 -20.63
C LEU A 300 -11.27 -17.91 -20.27
N LEU A 301 -12.05 -16.82 -20.37
CA LEU A 301 -11.61 -15.48 -20.00
C LEU A 301 -11.37 -15.37 -18.48
N VAL A 302 -12.24 -15.94 -17.65
CA VAL A 302 -12.09 -15.99 -16.18
C VAL A 302 -10.99 -16.97 -15.74
N ALA A 303 -10.71 -18.01 -16.51
CA ALA A 303 -9.63 -18.95 -16.24
C ALA A 303 -8.24 -18.28 -16.31
N ILE A 304 -8.07 -17.22 -17.11
CA ILE A 304 -6.81 -16.45 -17.18
C ILE A 304 -6.44 -15.87 -15.80
N PRO A 305 -7.24 -14.97 -15.17
CA PRO A 305 -6.91 -14.48 -13.83
C PRO A 305 -6.95 -15.60 -12.79
N GLY A 306 -7.80 -16.62 -12.95
CA GLY A 306 -7.84 -17.79 -12.08
C GLY A 306 -6.53 -18.56 -12.00
N ALA A 307 -5.77 -18.64 -13.10
CA ALA A 307 -4.46 -19.27 -13.15
C ALA A 307 -3.29 -18.29 -12.89
N LEU A 308 -3.42 -17.05 -13.40
CA LEU A 308 -2.40 -16.02 -13.32
C LEU A 308 -2.17 -15.54 -11.87
N VAL A 309 -3.22 -15.40 -11.07
CA VAL A 309 -3.09 -14.92 -9.68
C VAL A 309 -2.28 -15.91 -8.82
N PRO A 310 -2.61 -17.22 -8.77
CA PRO A 310 -1.76 -18.21 -8.11
C PRO A 310 -0.34 -18.25 -8.69
N GLN A 311 -0.19 -18.20 -10.01
CA GLN A 311 1.12 -18.16 -10.67
C GLN A 311 1.98 -17.01 -10.13
N LEU A 312 1.46 -15.78 -10.12
CA LEU A 312 2.19 -14.60 -9.65
C LEU A 312 2.45 -14.67 -8.14
N PHE A 313 1.52 -15.22 -7.36
CA PHE A 313 1.73 -15.42 -5.93
C PHE A 313 2.91 -16.36 -5.64
N PHE A 314 2.94 -17.54 -6.26
CA PHE A 314 4.04 -18.49 -6.06
C PHE A 314 5.36 -17.99 -6.63
N LEU A 315 5.33 -17.24 -7.74
CA LEU A 315 6.50 -16.56 -8.28
C LEU A 315 7.05 -15.53 -7.28
N ASN A 316 6.22 -14.64 -6.77
CA ASN A 316 6.65 -13.59 -5.84
C ASN A 316 7.15 -14.16 -4.51
N LYS A 317 6.43 -15.13 -3.92
CA LYS A 317 6.88 -15.81 -2.69
C LYS A 317 8.14 -16.62 -2.90
N GLY A 318 8.29 -17.26 -4.06
CA GLY A 318 9.51 -17.97 -4.43
C GLY A 318 10.71 -17.04 -4.57
N LEU A 319 10.52 -15.87 -5.18
CA LEU A 319 11.53 -14.82 -5.27
C LEU A 319 11.93 -14.27 -3.90
N GLU A 320 10.95 -14.07 -3.01
CA GLU A 320 11.15 -13.62 -1.63
C GLU A 320 12.02 -14.61 -0.84
N PHE A 321 11.70 -15.91 -0.87
CA PHE A 321 12.38 -16.91 -0.04
C PHE A 321 13.73 -17.38 -0.60
N PHE A 322 13.85 -17.52 -1.92
CA PHE A 322 15.03 -18.17 -2.53
C PHE A 322 15.89 -17.21 -3.38
N GLY A 323 15.43 -15.98 -3.58
CA GLY A 323 16.08 -14.97 -4.40
C GLY A 323 16.00 -15.27 -5.90
N THR A 324 16.12 -14.21 -6.69
CA THR A 324 15.99 -14.25 -8.16
C THR A 324 16.97 -15.20 -8.84
N LEU A 325 18.21 -15.28 -8.35
CA LEU A 325 19.28 -16.05 -9.00
C LEU A 325 19.00 -17.55 -9.06
N LYS A 326 18.45 -18.14 -7.98
CA LYS A 326 18.12 -19.57 -7.93
C LYS A 326 16.70 -19.85 -8.41
N PHE A 327 15.77 -18.95 -8.09
CA PHE A 327 14.36 -19.18 -8.36
C PHE A 327 13.99 -19.06 -9.84
N ILE A 328 14.43 -18.00 -10.54
CA ILE A 328 14.00 -17.73 -11.91
C ILE A 328 14.38 -18.83 -12.91
N PRO A 329 15.63 -19.34 -12.93
CA PRO A 329 15.97 -20.40 -13.89
C PRO A 329 15.16 -21.67 -13.62
N LEU A 330 14.97 -22.04 -12.36
CA LEU A 330 14.16 -23.21 -12.01
C LEU A 330 12.68 -23.02 -12.37
N TYR A 331 12.12 -21.83 -12.11
CA TYR A 331 10.78 -21.46 -12.54
C TYR A 331 10.62 -21.57 -14.07
N GLN A 332 11.61 -21.12 -14.85
CA GLN A 332 11.60 -21.24 -16.31
C GLN A 332 11.60 -22.70 -16.77
N ALA A 333 12.35 -23.59 -16.10
CA ALA A 333 12.27 -25.03 -16.39
C ALA A 333 10.84 -25.57 -16.16
N PHE A 334 10.18 -25.17 -15.09
CA PHE A 334 8.80 -25.58 -14.82
C PHE A 334 7.76 -24.89 -15.71
N ILE A 335 8.02 -23.68 -16.23
CA ILE A 335 7.21 -23.09 -17.32
C ILE A 335 7.26 -23.98 -18.55
N ILE A 336 8.44 -24.47 -18.94
CA ILE A 336 8.60 -25.36 -20.10
C ILE A 336 7.77 -26.63 -19.89
N ILE A 337 7.92 -27.28 -18.72
CA ILE A 337 7.18 -28.49 -18.37
C ILE A 337 5.66 -28.23 -18.33
N GLY A 338 5.22 -27.13 -17.71
CA GLY A 338 3.80 -26.78 -17.60
C GLY A 338 3.16 -26.50 -18.96
N ASN A 339 3.83 -25.72 -19.82
CA ASN A 339 3.35 -25.44 -21.17
C ASN A 339 3.34 -26.68 -22.07
N MET A 340 4.41 -27.48 -22.02
CA MET A 340 4.47 -28.75 -22.72
C MET A 340 3.33 -29.68 -22.27
N GLY A 341 3.13 -29.84 -20.96
CA GLY A 341 2.05 -30.65 -20.41
C GLY A 341 0.67 -30.20 -20.88
N CYS A 342 0.41 -28.90 -20.84
CA CYS A 342 -0.87 -28.35 -21.32
C CYS A 342 -1.08 -28.55 -22.83
N GLY A 343 -0.05 -28.30 -23.66
CA GLY A 343 -0.11 -28.54 -25.10
C GLY A 343 -0.30 -30.01 -25.48
N MET A 344 0.39 -30.91 -24.79
CA MET A 344 0.29 -32.36 -25.02
C MET A 344 -1.06 -32.93 -24.57
N ILE A 345 -1.54 -32.56 -23.38
CA ILE A 345 -2.70 -33.20 -22.76
C ILE A 345 -4.02 -32.61 -23.28
N PHE A 346 -4.14 -31.27 -23.33
CA PHE A 346 -5.40 -30.61 -23.68
C PHE A 346 -5.56 -30.42 -25.18
N TYR A 347 -4.55 -29.82 -25.82
CA TYR A 347 -4.60 -29.59 -27.26
C TYR A 347 -4.27 -30.85 -28.07
N ASN A 348 -3.77 -31.90 -27.41
CA ASN A 348 -3.45 -33.18 -28.04
C ASN A 348 -2.49 -33.01 -29.24
N GLU A 349 -1.61 -31.98 -29.18
CA GLU A 349 -0.79 -31.51 -30.31
C GLU A 349 0.19 -32.58 -30.83
N MET A 350 0.55 -33.52 -29.96
CA MET A 350 1.53 -34.56 -30.23
C MET A 350 0.92 -35.88 -30.70
N ALA A 351 -0.41 -35.98 -30.84
CA ALA A 351 -1.04 -37.24 -31.24
C ALA A 351 -0.73 -37.66 -32.68
N SER A 352 -0.38 -36.71 -33.54
CA SER A 352 0.03 -36.98 -34.93
C SER A 352 1.53 -37.22 -35.10
N TYR A 353 2.32 -37.21 -34.02
CA TYR A 353 3.76 -37.40 -34.10
C TYR A 353 4.11 -38.88 -34.28
N SER A 354 5.07 -39.16 -35.16
CA SER A 354 5.71 -40.47 -35.18
C SER A 354 6.52 -40.71 -33.90
N SER A 355 6.75 -41.96 -33.53
CA SER A 355 7.55 -42.29 -32.33
C SER A 355 8.93 -41.65 -32.36
N THR A 356 9.55 -41.54 -33.54
CA THR A 356 10.83 -40.85 -33.73
C THR A 356 10.71 -39.35 -33.49
N ALA A 357 9.70 -38.68 -34.07
CA ALA A 357 9.50 -37.25 -33.88
C ALA A 357 9.20 -36.91 -32.41
N LEU A 358 8.38 -37.74 -31.74
CA LEU A 358 8.06 -37.57 -30.32
C LEU A 358 9.30 -37.77 -29.44
N LEU A 359 10.12 -38.79 -29.71
CA LEU A 359 11.36 -39.03 -28.96
C LEU A 359 12.37 -37.90 -29.16
N CYS A 360 12.51 -37.39 -30.39
CA CYS A 360 13.35 -36.23 -30.67
C CYS A 360 12.86 -34.99 -29.90
N PHE A 361 11.56 -34.73 -29.88
CA PHE A 361 10.98 -33.59 -29.15
C PHE A 361 11.18 -33.71 -27.63
N LEU A 362 10.91 -34.88 -27.02
CA LEU A 362 11.18 -35.07 -25.59
C LEU A 362 12.68 -34.96 -25.28
N GLY A 363 13.53 -35.41 -26.21
CA GLY A 363 14.98 -35.23 -26.14
C GLY A 363 15.42 -33.76 -26.16
N GLY A 364 14.86 -32.94 -27.07
CA GLY A 364 15.16 -31.51 -27.15
C GLY A 364 14.73 -30.74 -25.90
N ILE A 365 13.54 -31.05 -25.35
CA ILE A 365 13.09 -30.52 -24.05
C ILE A 365 14.05 -30.92 -22.92
N ALA A 366 14.46 -32.19 -22.86
CA ALA A 366 15.40 -32.66 -21.84
C ALA A 366 16.77 -31.96 -21.94
N ILE A 367 17.27 -31.73 -23.16
CA ILE A 367 18.51 -30.97 -23.40
C ILE A 367 18.34 -29.51 -22.95
N THR A 368 17.20 -28.87 -23.27
CA THR A 368 16.89 -27.50 -22.87
C THR A 368 16.85 -27.36 -21.34
N ILE A 369 16.13 -28.24 -20.65
CA ILE A 369 16.06 -28.27 -19.18
C ILE A 369 17.45 -28.53 -18.59
N SER A 370 18.25 -29.41 -19.19
CA SER A 370 19.63 -29.65 -18.76
C SER A 370 20.48 -28.37 -18.85
N GLY A 371 20.33 -27.57 -19.91
CA GLY A 371 20.96 -26.26 -20.02
C GLY A 371 20.55 -25.30 -18.90
N VAL A 372 19.26 -25.24 -18.57
CA VAL A 372 18.75 -24.45 -17.44
C VAL A 372 19.30 -24.95 -16.09
N CYS A 373 19.43 -26.26 -15.90
CA CYS A 373 20.03 -26.86 -14.71
C CYS A 373 21.53 -26.53 -14.58
N VAL A 374 22.29 -26.52 -15.68
CA VAL A 374 23.69 -26.08 -15.68
C VAL A 374 23.81 -24.62 -15.21
N LEU A 375 22.87 -23.76 -15.62
CA LEU A 375 22.79 -22.38 -15.15
C LEU A 375 22.52 -22.30 -13.63
N LEU A 376 21.69 -23.20 -13.08
CA LEU A 376 21.46 -23.29 -11.63
C LEU A 376 22.71 -23.75 -10.86
N VAL A 377 23.50 -24.66 -11.41
CA VAL A 377 24.77 -25.12 -10.82
C VAL A 377 25.77 -23.96 -10.70
N LYS A 378 25.87 -23.10 -11.72
CA LYS A 378 26.67 -21.87 -11.65
C LYS A 378 26.29 -21.01 -10.45
N VAL A 379 24.98 -20.77 -10.27
CA VAL A 379 24.47 -19.97 -9.14
C VAL A 379 24.80 -20.63 -7.80
N GLY A 380 24.83 -21.96 -7.74
CA GLY A 380 25.30 -22.71 -6.57
C GLY A 380 26.79 -22.52 -6.25
N ARG A 381 27.65 -22.44 -7.28
CA ARG A 381 29.10 -22.28 -7.14
C ARG A 381 29.53 -20.83 -6.87
N ASP A 382 29.01 -19.88 -7.64
CA ASP A 382 29.25 -18.44 -7.42
C ASP A 382 28.61 -17.96 -6.09
N GLY A 383 27.65 -18.75 -5.57
CA GLY A 383 26.95 -18.57 -4.30
C GLY A 383 27.80 -18.75 -3.03
N GLY A 384 28.97 -19.41 -3.12
CA GLY A 384 29.79 -19.81 -1.97
C GLY A 384 30.83 -18.78 -1.51
N GLU A 385 31.38 -17.98 -2.42
CA GLU A 385 32.49 -17.05 -2.10
C GLU A 385 32.18 -15.58 -2.46
N GLY A 386 31.19 -15.31 -3.33
CA GLY A 386 30.85 -13.94 -3.78
C GLY A 386 29.47 -13.43 -3.34
N ASP A 387 28.58 -14.31 -2.87
CA ASP A 387 27.17 -13.99 -2.59
C ASP A 387 26.99 -13.21 -1.28
N VAL A 388 27.91 -13.37 -0.31
CA VAL A 388 27.92 -12.55 0.89
C VAL A 388 28.25 -11.10 0.52
N SER A 389 29.34 -10.81 -0.20
CA SER A 389 29.67 -9.43 -0.57
C SER A 389 28.75 -8.80 -1.63
N ARG A 390 28.12 -9.59 -2.52
CA ARG A 390 27.20 -9.09 -3.56
C ARG A 390 25.77 -8.93 -3.05
N ARG A 391 25.24 -9.85 -2.22
CA ARG A 391 24.01 -9.60 -1.44
C ARG A 391 24.23 -8.46 -0.48
N ILE A 392 25.36 -8.41 0.22
CA ILE A 392 25.69 -7.27 1.08
C ILE A 392 25.80 -5.98 0.27
N ARG A 393 26.31 -5.91 -0.97
CA ARG A 393 26.33 -4.62 -1.70
C ARG A 393 24.99 -4.22 -2.32
N VAL A 394 24.20 -5.16 -2.83
CA VAL A 394 22.89 -4.85 -3.42
C VAL A 394 21.85 -4.60 -2.32
N VAL A 395 21.92 -5.34 -1.21
CA VAL A 395 21.14 -5.08 0.00
C VAL A 395 21.71 -3.87 0.76
N ARG A 396 23.04 -3.61 0.84
CA ARG A 396 23.60 -2.36 1.43
C ARG A 396 23.37 -1.09 0.60
N ALA A 397 23.04 -1.25 -0.69
CA ALA A 397 22.66 -0.14 -1.55
C ALA A 397 21.12 0.10 -1.55
N LEU A 398 20.35 -0.84 -1.00
CA LEU A 398 18.89 -0.73 -0.83
C LEU A 398 18.46 -0.54 0.63
N ASP A 399 19.27 -0.98 1.58
CA ASP A 399 19.20 -0.76 3.02
C ASP A 399 20.57 -0.27 3.46
N GLY A 400 20.70 0.69 4.38
CA GLY A 400 22.00 1.09 4.92
C GLY A 400 22.83 -0.08 5.50
N PRO A 401 24.12 0.15 5.83
CA PRO A 401 25.04 -0.90 6.26
C PRO A 401 24.57 -1.52 7.56
N VAL A 402 24.49 -2.85 7.62
CA VAL A 402 24.39 -3.53 8.92
C VAL A 402 25.26 -4.76 8.97
N GLU A 403 26.03 -4.79 10.06
CA GLU A 403 26.79 -5.90 10.60
C GLU A 403 25.92 -6.71 11.58
N ASP A 404 26.16 -8.01 11.65
CA ASP A 404 25.39 -9.00 12.41
C ASP A 404 25.61 -8.96 13.94
N LEU A 405 25.54 -7.76 14.53
CA LEU A 405 25.39 -7.57 15.98
C LEU A 405 24.20 -6.67 16.35
N ASP A 406 23.37 -6.26 15.38
CA ASP A 406 22.59 -5.02 15.51
C ASP A 406 21.09 -5.13 15.15
N ASN A 407 20.45 -6.31 15.28
CA ASN A 407 19.00 -6.44 14.96
C ASN A 407 18.09 -5.61 15.88
N SER A 408 18.54 -5.32 17.11
CA SER A 408 17.88 -4.37 18.01
C SER A 408 18.04 -2.91 17.54
N SER A 409 19.22 -2.56 17.03
CA SER A 409 19.56 -1.23 16.51
C SER A 409 18.87 -0.92 15.19
N LYS A 410 18.84 -1.81 14.19
CA LYS A 410 18.08 -1.58 12.93
C LYS A 410 16.60 -1.29 13.19
N THR A 411 16.02 -2.03 14.13
CA THR A 411 14.61 -1.88 14.50
C THR A 411 14.40 -0.58 15.26
N GLN A 412 15.35 -0.18 16.12
CA GLN A 412 15.38 1.15 16.72
C GLN A 412 15.51 2.27 15.67
N THR A 413 16.32 2.09 14.62
CA THR A 413 16.43 3.07 13.52
C THR A 413 15.13 3.20 12.73
N ARG A 414 14.40 2.10 12.52
CA ARG A 414 13.13 2.10 11.76
C ARG A 414 11.97 2.76 12.51
N LEU A 415 11.96 2.65 13.83
CA LEU A 415 10.97 3.28 14.71
C LEU A 415 11.47 4.60 15.32
N ALA A 416 12.62 5.10 14.85
CA ALA A 416 13.14 6.38 15.29
C ALA A 416 12.16 7.51 14.97
N THR A 417 12.06 8.44 15.90
CA THR A 417 11.19 9.60 15.86
C THR A 417 12.04 10.87 15.82
N ASP A 418 11.52 11.92 15.20
CA ASP A 418 12.24 13.19 15.01
C ASP A 418 12.37 13.99 16.33
N PHE A 419 11.66 13.60 17.38
CA PHE A 419 11.73 14.16 18.72
C PHE A 419 11.59 13.05 19.77
N THR A 420 12.15 13.23 20.96
CA THR A 420 12.04 12.26 22.07
C THR A 420 10.76 12.46 22.87
N PHE A 421 10.44 11.50 23.74
CA PHE A 421 9.27 11.60 24.62
C PHE A 421 9.35 12.80 25.57
N GLU A 422 10.55 13.11 26.07
CA GLU A 422 10.82 14.23 26.98
C GLU A 422 10.71 15.60 26.30
N GLN A 423 10.86 15.66 24.98
CA GLN A 423 10.69 16.89 24.20
C GLN A 423 9.21 17.22 23.93
N MET A 424 8.31 16.26 24.11
CA MET A 424 6.86 16.50 23.98
C MET A 424 6.36 17.34 25.15
N LYS A 425 5.47 18.29 24.86
CA LYS A 425 4.75 19.04 25.90
C LYS A 425 3.31 18.56 25.98
N TRP A 426 2.77 18.58 27.19
CA TRP A 426 1.46 18.04 27.52
C TRP A 426 0.58 19.16 28.07
N ALA A 427 -0.70 19.15 27.71
CA ALA A 427 -1.69 19.89 28.49
C ALA A 427 -1.86 19.20 29.84
N THR A 428 -1.65 19.94 30.93
CA THR A 428 -1.79 19.46 32.31
C THR A 428 -2.68 20.44 33.08
N ASP A 429 -3.33 19.96 34.13
CA ASP A 429 -4.01 20.87 35.07
C ASP A 429 -3.01 21.76 35.81
N SER A 430 -3.48 22.94 36.21
CA SER A 430 -2.81 23.78 37.20
C SER A 430 -2.91 23.15 38.59
N ASP A 431 -1.89 23.38 39.42
CA ASP A 431 -1.95 23.01 40.84
C ASP A 431 -3.06 23.79 41.58
N ASP A 432 -3.41 24.98 41.08
CA ASP A 432 -4.47 25.82 41.63
C ASP A 432 -5.85 25.33 41.17
N ALA A 433 -6.75 25.06 42.11
CA ALA A 433 -8.05 24.43 41.85
C ALA A 433 -9.01 25.33 41.07
N GLU A 434 -8.87 26.66 41.17
CA GLU A 434 -9.69 27.65 40.47
C GLU A 434 -9.25 27.88 39.00
N ASP A 435 -8.05 27.43 38.59
CA ASP A 435 -7.50 27.60 37.23
C ASP A 435 -7.47 26.27 36.42
N ARG A 436 -8.12 25.22 36.94
CA ARG A 436 -8.22 23.91 36.27
C ARG A 436 -9.09 23.99 35.02
N THR A 437 -8.45 24.01 33.87
CA THR A 437 -9.10 24.10 32.56
C THR A 437 -9.04 22.79 31.76
N LEU A 438 -8.27 21.79 32.21
CA LEU A 438 -8.16 20.51 31.52
C LEU A 438 -9.36 19.62 31.87
N ARG A 439 -10.19 19.33 30.87
CA ARG A 439 -11.40 18.50 31.02
C ARG A 439 -11.55 17.54 29.86
N ALA A 440 -11.43 16.25 30.12
CA ALA A 440 -11.80 15.21 29.17
C ALA A 440 -13.33 15.05 29.12
N LEU A 441 -13.87 14.78 27.93
CA LEU A 441 -15.28 14.59 27.64
C LEU A 441 -15.47 13.17 27.13
N ARG A 442 -16.35 12.42 27.79
CA ARG A 442 -16.41 10.95 27.73
C ARG A 442 -17.43 10.42 26.72
N ASP A 443 -18.33 11.29 26.27
CA ASP A 443 -19.31 10.97 25.23
C ASP A 443 -19.71 12.22 24.42
N PHE A 444 -20.62 12.01 23.46
CA PHE A 444 -21.10 13.10 22.62
C PHE A 444 -21.96 14.13 23.37
N ARG A 445 -22.71 13.74 24.41
CA ARG A 445 -23.53 14.69 25.18
C ARG A 445 -22.68 15.62 26.02
N GLU A 446 -21.60 15.12 26.60
CA GLU A 446 -20.59 15.94 27.27
C GLU A 446 -19.90 16.90 26.28
N CYS A 447 -19.64 16.44 25.05
CA CYS A 447 -19.17 17.32 23.97
C CYS A 447 -20.18 18.43 23.64
N GLN A 448 -21.47 18.12 23.49
CA GLN A 448 -22.51 19.13 23.23
C GLN A 448 -22.66 20.12 24.38
N GLN A 449 -22.65 19.63 25.62
CA GLN A 449 -22.69 20.47 26.81
C GLN A 449 -21.50 21.45 26.84
N ALA A 450 -20.28 20.96 26.59
CA ALA A 450 -19.09 21.81 26.52
C ALA A 450 -19.19 22.86 25.41
N ILE A 451 -19.71 22.50 24.23
CA ILE A 451 -19.95 23.46 23.13
C ILE A 451 -20.92 24.57 23.59
N VAL A 452 -22.03 24.22 24.23
CA VAL A 452 -23.01 25.20 24.73
C VAL A 452 -22.37 26.13 25.76
N GLU A 453 -21.67 25.58 26.74
CA GLU A 453 -20.96 26.35 27.79
C GLU A 453 -19.98 27.35 27.18
N LEU A 454 -19.13 26.87 26.26
CA LEU A 454 -18.06 27.64 25.62
C LEU A 454 -18.61 28.76 24.72
N LEU A 455 -19.61 28.47 23.89
CA LEU A 455 -20.21 29.50 23.03
C LEU A 455 -21.02 30.54 23.82
N ALA A 456 -21.66 30.14 24.92
CA ALA A 456 -22.41 31.05 25.79
C ALA A 456 -21.48 31.94 26.63
N SER A 457 -20.32 31.42 27.05
CA SER A 457 -19.35 32.16 27.85
C SER A 457 -18.49 33.13 27.03
N ALA A 458 -18.35 32.95 25.72
CA ALA A 458 -17.54 33.79 24.85
C ALA A 458 -17.83 35.30 24.99
N ARG A 459 -16.75 36.10 25.08
CA ARG A 459 -16.76 37.57 25.26
C ARG A 459 -15.96 38.35 24.22
N LYS A 460 -14.94 37.74 23.62
CA LYS A 460 -13.98 38.37 22.71
C LYS A 460 -14.00 37.73 21.32
N SER A 461 -13.78 36.42 21.24
CA SER A 461 -13.64 35.74 19.95
C SER A 461 -14.00 34.25 19.98
N ILE A 462 -14.39 33.72 18.82
CA ILE A 462 -14.72 32.31 18.59
C ILE A 462 -14.01 31.87 17.30
N TYR A 463 -13.19 30.83 17.38
CA TYR A 463 -12.60 30.15 16.22
C TYR A 463 -13.09 28.70 16.20
N TYR A 464 -13.84 28.34 15.16
CA TYR A 464 -14.45 27.02 15.03
C TYR A 464 -14.03 26.35 13.73
N SER A 465 -13.56 25.10 13.81
CA SER A 465 -13.16 24.27 12.66
C SER A 465 -14.06 23.05 12.61
N THR A 466 -14.64 22.76 11.43
CA THR A 466 -15.59 21.66 11.27
C THR A 466 -15.52 20.99 9.91
N PHE A 467 -15.67 19.67 9.92
CA PHE A 467 -15.83 18.85 8.73
C PHE A 467 -17.30 18.73 8.28
N LEU A 468 -18.23 18.50 9.23
CA LEU A 468 -19.66 18.28 8.95
C LEU A 468 -20.56 18.74 10.11
N CYS A 469 -20.91 20.02 10.18
CA CYS A 469 -21.79 20.57 11.22
C CYS A 469 -23.18 20.94 10.71
N ASP A 470 -24.23 20.41 11.34
CA ASP A 470 -25.61 20.89 11.29
C ASP A 470 -25.79 22.00 12.34
N PHE A 471 -25.72 23.25 11.87
CA PHE A 471 -25.84 24.44 12.71
C PHE A 471 -27.24 24.65 13.28
N THR A 472 -28.25 23.93 12.78
CA THR A 472 -29.66 24.07 13.16
C THR A 472 -30.11 23.04 14.18
N GLN A 473 -29.33 21.99 14.40
CA GLN A 473 -29.61 20.98 15.41
C GLN A 473 -29.58 21.59 16.83
N ALA A 474 -30.60 21.28 17.63
CA ALA A 474 -30.62 21.64 19.05
C ALA A 474 -29.54 20.87 19.79
N LEU A 475 -28.71 21.58 20.55
CA LEU A 475 -27.63 21.00 21.33
C LEU A 475 -28.17 20.48 22.67
N HIS A 476 -27.66 19.32 23.09
CA HIS A 476 -27.93 18.83 24.43
C HIS A 476 -27.29 19.76 25.47
N THR A 477 -28.06 20.15 26.49
CA THR A 477 -27.52 20.84 27.65
C THR A 477 -28.32 20.55 28.92
N SER A 478 -27.63 20.57 30.07
CA SER A 478 -28.22 20.56 31.40
C SER A 478 -28.75 21.93 31.85
N SER A 479 -28.38 23.01 31.15
CA SER A 479 -28.81 24.36 31.50
C SER A 479 -30.22 24.65 30.98
N GLU A 480 -31.15 24.94 31.89
CA GLU A 480 -32.51 25.35 31.51
C GLU A 480 -32.53 26.67 30.74
N THR A 481 -31.55 27.57 30.94
CA THR A 481 -31.47 28.85 30.20
C THR A 481 -31.07 28.66 28.74
N HIS A 482 -30.34 27.59 28.43
CA HIS A 482 -29.83 27.32 27.07
C HIS A 482 -30.54 26.16 26.38
N LYS A 483 -31.61 25.66 26.99
CA LYS A 483 -32.40 24.55 26.45
C LYS A 483 -33.02 24.92 25.10
N GLY A 484 -32.84 24.02 24.12
CA GLY A 484 -33.32 24.23 22.75
C GLY A 484 -32.44 25.17 21.91
N ASN A 485 -31.35 25.70 22.46
CA ASN A 485 -30.40 26.46 21.64
C ASN A 485 -29.72 25.57 20.61
N THR A 486 -29.50 26.15 19.44
CA THR A 486 -28.78 25.55 18.33
C THR A 486 -27.40 26.18 18.23
N PHE A 487 -26.49 25.57 17.47
CA PHE A 487 -25.19 26.19 17.22
C PHE A 487 -25.35 27.58 16.61
N ALA A 488 -26.26 27.73 15.64
CA ALA A 488 -26.56 29.02 15.01
C ALA A 488 -27.15 30.06 15.98
N SER A 489 -28.04 29.66 16.91
CA SER A 489 -28.61 30.61 17.88
C SER A 489 -27.56 31.13 18.87
N LEU A 490 -26.65 30.26 19.32
CA LEU A 490 -25.55 30.64 20.20
C LEU A 490 -24.55 31.58 19.50
N LEU A 491 -24.21 31.30 18.24
CA LEU A 491 -23.36 32.20 17.44
C LEU A 491 -24.03 33.57 17.22
N ARG A 492 -25.34 33.61 16.99
CA ARG A 492 -26.10 34.87 16.89
C ARG A 492 -26.03 35.67 18.18
N ALA A 493 -26.28 35.03 19.31
CA ALA A 493 -26.16 35.68 20.61
C ALA A 493 -24.72 36.16 20.88
N ALA A 494 -23.69 35.43 20.43
CA ALA A 494 -22.30 35.85 20.57
C ALA A 494 -21.99 37.10 19.73
N VAL A 495 -22.42 37.13 18.47
CA VAL A 495 -22.26 38.31 17.60
C VAL A 495 -22.99 39.53 18.16
N GLU A 496 -24.19 39.36 18.73
CA GLU A 496 -24.94 40.43 19.40
C GLU A 496 -24.20 40.98 20.64
N ARG A 497 -23.42 40.14 21.33
CA ARG A 497 -22.52 40.58 22.41
C ARG A 497 -21.23 41.25 21.92
N GLY A 498 -21.02 41.35 20.61
CA GLY A 498 -19.80 41.92 20.02
C GLY A 498 -18.63 40.94 19.89
N VAL A 499 -18.88 39.63 20.02
CA VAL A 499 -17.86 38.58 19.88
C VAL A 499 -17.50 38.38 18.40
N GLN A 500 -16.20 38.36 18.07
CA GLN A 500 -15.74 38.06 16.70
C GLN A 500 -15.79 36.56 16.42
N VAL A 501 -16.45 36.15 15.33
CA VAL A 501 -16.64 34.72 15.02
C VAL A 501 -15.96 34.35 13.71
N HIS A 502 -15.08 33.36 13.75
CA HIS A 502 -14.35 32.80 12.62
C HIS A 502 -14.65 31.31 12.49
N ILE A 503 -15.10 30.87 11.32
CA ILE A 503 -15.43 29.47 11.04
C ILE A 503 -14.59 28.99 9.86
N LEU A 504 -13.83 27.90 10.05
CA LEU A 504 -13.17 27.14 9.00
C LEU A 504 -14.07 25.96 8.62
N TYR A 505 -14.49 25.93 7.36
CA TYR A 505 -15.56 25.06 6.88
C TYR A 505 -15.12 24.21 5.68
N ASN A 506 -15.59 22.95 5.65
CA ASN A 506 -15.49 22.07 4.50
C ASN A 506 -16.68 22.27 3.52
N PRO A 507 -16.47 22.85 2.32
CA PRO A 507 -17.57 23.14 1.40
C PRO A 507 -17.97 21.96 0.49
N VAL A 508 -17.41 20.75 0.67
CA VAL A 508 -17.63 19.61 -0.24
C VAL A 508 -18.95 18.89 0.08
N GLY A 509 -20.01 19.24 -0.64
CA GLY A 509 -21.38 18.74 -0.42
C GLY A 509 -21.58 17.23 -0.52
N ASP A 510 -20.67 16.49 -1.17
CA ASP A 510 -20.73 15.02 -1.28
C ASP A 510 -20.72 14.32 0.10
N TYR A 511 -20.22 14.99 1.14
CA TYR A 511 -20.18 14.51 2.52
C TYR A 511 -21.42 14.91 3.34
N GLY A 512 -22.46 15.46 2.70
CA GLY A 512 -23.66 15.94 3.37
C GLY A 512 -23.53 17.32 4.02
N THR A 513 -22.47 18.07 3.70
CA THR A 513 -22.31 19.46 4.14
C THR A 513 -23.24 20.40 3.36
N ASP A 514 -23.74 21.45 4.02
CA ASP A 514 -24.50 22.50 3.33
C ASP A 514 -23.57 23.29 2.40
N SER A 515 -24.13 23.80 1.31
CA SER A 515 -23.41 24.75 0.46
C SER A 515 -23.01 25.99 1.26
N VAL A 516 -21.92 26.66 0.90
CA VAL A 516 -21.52 27.93 1.53
C VAL A 516 -22.68 28.95 1.53
N ALA A 517 -23.43 29.02 0.43
CA ALA A 517 -24.60 29.89 0.32
C ALA A 517 -25.74 29.49 1.26
N GLY A 518 -25.99 28.19 1.43
CA GLY A 518 -26.97 27.66 2.38
C GLY A 518 -26.56 27.92 3.83
N LEU A 519 -25.32 27.61 4.19
CA LEU A 519 -24.75 27.89 5.51
C LEU A 519 -24.87 29.37 5.87
N ARG A 520 -24.59 30.27 4.91
CA ARG A 520 -24.70 31.72 5.13
C ARG A 520 -26.12 32.19 5.45
N ARG A 521 -27.17 31.47 5.05
CA ARG A 521 -28.56 31.81 5.42
C ARG A 521 -28.85 31.56 6.90
N HIS A 522 -28.14 30.62 7.51
CA HIS A 522 -28.32 30.23 8.92
C HIS A 522 -27.46 31.07 9.88
N LEU A 523 -26.32 31.58 9.40
CA LEU A 523 -25.35 32.34 10.20
C LEU A 523 -25.62 33.85 10.20
N PRO A 524 -25.34 34.57 11.31
CA PRO A 524 -25.43 36.04 11.35
C PRO A 524 -24.34 36.69 10.48
N ARG A 525 -24.59 37.93 10.02
CA ARG A 525 -23.69 38.65 9.09
C ARG A 525 -22.27 38.88 9.64
N GLY A 526 -22.09 38.94 10.96
CA GLY A 526 -20.79 39.15 11.63
C GLY A 526 -19.86 37.93 11.68
N VAL A 527 -20.20 36.82 11.03
CA VAL A 527 -19.37 35.60 11.01
C VAL A 527 -18.42 35.61 9.81
N HIS A 528 -17.13 35.50 10.07
CA HIS A 528 -16.09 35.30 9.07
C HIS A 528 -16.02 33.81 8.70
N LEU A 529 -16.14 33.49 7.42
CA LEU A 529 -16.10 32.11 6.92
C LEU A 529 -14.84 31.90 6.07
N ALA A 530 -14.04 30.91 6.40
CA ALA A 530 -12.92 30.41 5.62
C ALA A 530 -13.26 29.03 5.09
N CYS A 531 -12.91 28.75 3.83
CA CYS A 531 -13.10 27.43 3.22
C CYS A 531 -11.75 26.92 2.69
N SER A 532 -11.40 25.69 3.05
CA SER A 532 -10.19 25.02 2.56
C SER A 532 -10.56 23.93 1.57
N VAL A 533 -10.03 24.01 0.34
CA VAL A 533 -10.32 23.06 -0.74
C VAL A 533 -9.01 22.57 -1.35
N SER A 534 -8.93 21.25 -1.59
CA SER A 534 -7.79 20.59 -2.23
C SER A 534 -7.96 20.48 -3.74
N ASP A 535 -6.84 20.35 -4.46
CA ASP A 535 -6.84 20.03 -5.89
C ASP A 535 -6.93 18.52 -6.21
N LEU A 536 -6.91 17.65 -5.21
CA LEU A 536 -6.96 16.19 -5.41
C LEU A 536 -8.40 15.66 -5.46
N GLY A 537 -8.79 15.14 -6.63
CA GLY A 537 -10.06 14.43 -6.84
C GLY A 537 -9.94 12.89 -6.82
N PRO A 538 -11.06 12.17 -6.95
CA PRO A 538 -11.04 10.71 -7.13
C PRO A 538 -10.27 10.31 -8.39
N SER A 539 -9.48 9.23 -8.30
CA SER A 539 -8.79 8.64 -9.45
C SER A 539 -9.81 8.16 -10.50
N VAL A 540 -9.37 7.91 -11.74
CA VAL A 540 -10.23 7.37 -12.82
C VAL A 540 -10.95 6.08 -12.37
N VAL A 541 -10.24 5.20 -11.66
CA VAL A 541 -10.81 3.94 -11.13
C VAL A 541 -11.84 4.23 -10.05
N THR A 542 -11.54 5.15 -9.14
CA THR A 542 -12.44 5.45 -8.01
C THR A 542 -13.68 6.21 -8.45
N ARG A 543 -13.57 7.02 -9.51
CA ARG A 543 -14.71 7.78 -10.07
C ARG A 543 -15.78 6.86 -10.67
N CYS A 544 -15.42 5.66 -11.10
CA CYS A 544 -16.37 4.63 -11.52
C CYS A 544 -17.03 3.89 -10.34
N LEU A 545 -16.55 4.09 -9.12
CA LEU A 545 -16.84 3.25 -7.95
C LEU A 545 -17.27 4.05 -6.70
N SER A 546 -17.15 5.37 -6.73
CA SER A 546 -17.50 6.31 -5.67
C SER A 546 -18.42 7.38 -6.24
N ASN A 547 -19.39 7.80 -5.42
CA ASN A 547 -20.26 8.92 -5.75
C ASN A 547 -19.60 10.28 -5.45
N ASN A 548 -18.41 10.29 -4.83
CA ASN A 548 -17.72 11.53 -4.49
C ASN A 548 -17.13 12.14 -5.76
N SER A 549 -17.49 13.38 -6.04
CA SER A 549 -16.92 14.22 -7.09
C SER A 549 -15.56 14.81 -6.69
N LYS A 550 -15.37 15.08 -5.39
CA LYS A 550 -14.15 15.62 -4.78
C LYS A 550 -13.90 14.98 -3.42
N TYR A 551 -12.63 14.87 -3.01
CA TYR A 551 -12.31 14.48 -1.64
C TYR A 551 -12.20 15.71 -0.74
N ALA A 552 -12.81 15.63 0.44
CA ALA A 552 -12.60 16.62 1.48
C ALA A 552 -11.25 16.36 2.15
N PHE A 553 -10.43 17.41 2.23
CA PHE A 553 -9.08 17.42 2.83
C PHE A 553 -9.11 17.92 4.28
N HIS A 554 -10.12 18.74 4.62
CA HIS A 554 -10.17 19.42 5.90
C HIS A 554 -10.83 18.55 6.98
N HIS A 555 -10.06 17.88 7.84
CA HIS A 555 -10.62 16.97 8.85
C HIS A 555 -10.36 17.42 10.31
N GLN A 556 -9.82 18.64 10.51
CA GLN A 556 -9.57 19.23 11.83
C GLN A 556 -10.85 19.72 12.49
N LYS A 557 -11.01 19.42 13.78
CA LYS A 557 -12.22 19.72 14.55
C LYS A 557 -11.85 20.31 15.90
N TYR A 558 -12.09 21.61 16.05
CA TYR A 558 -11.78 22.34 17.27
C TYR A 558 -12.67 23.57 17.46
N LEU A 559 -12.81 24.00 18.71
CA LEU A 559 -13.50 25.21 19.11
C LEU A 559 -12.62 25.98 20.11
N CYS A 560 -12.12 27.15 19.72
CA CYS A 560 -11.35 28.03 20.59
C CYS A 560 -12.16 29.28 20.94
N ILE A 561 -12.25 29.59 22.23
CA ILE A 561 -12.99 30.73 22.76
C ILE A 561 -12.03 31.71 23.44
N ASP A 562 -12.23 32.98 23.12
CA ASP A 562 -11.57 34.14 23.69
C ASP A 562 -10.03 34.09 23.63
N GLU A 563 -9.49 33.23 22.76
CA GLU A 563 -8.07 32.93 22.61
C GLU A 563 -7.43 32.29 23.86
N GLU A 564 -8.25 31.80 24.79
CA GLU A 564 -7.84 31.34 26.11
C GLU A 564 -8.22 29.88 26.38
N THR A 565 -9.33 29.42 25.82
CA THR A 565 -9.82 28.04 26.02
C THR A 565 -9.97 27.34 24.67
N LEU A 566 -9.43 26.13 24.57
CA LEU A 566 -9.49 25.31 23.36
C LEU A 566 -10.17 23.97 23.68
N MET A 567 -11.18 23.63 22.88
CA MET A 567 -11.73 22.29 22.80
C MET A 567 -11.24 21.62 21.52
N VAL A 568 -10.65 20.43 21.65
CA VAL A 568 -10.30 19.55 20.53
C VAL A 568 -11.21 18.32 20.60
N THR A 569 -11.90 18.01 19.50
CA THR A 569 -12.90 16.94 19.46
C THR A 569 -12.85 16.18 18.14
N GLY A 570 -13.41 14.97 18.10
CA GLY A 570 -13.58 14.18 16.88
C GLY A 570 -14.93 14.49 16.27
N CYS A 571 -15.73 15.26 17.01
CA CYS A 571 -17.11 15.43 16.75
C CYS A 571 -17.43 16.71 16.00
N ASP A 572 -18.29 16.58 15.02
CA ASP A 572 -19.09 17.66 14.50
C ASP A 572 -20.54 17.46 14.95
N VAL A 573 -21.30 18.54 15.07
CA VAL A 573 -22.72 18.44 15.45
C VAL A 573 -23.52 17.89 14.28
N ASN A 574 -24.09 16.69 14.40
CA ASN A 574 -24.91 16.07 13.35
C ASN A 574 -25.94 15.09 13.96
N ALA A 575 -27.09 14.92 13.31
CA ALA A 575 -28.18 14.04 13.75
C ALA A 575 -27.82 12.53 13.78
N GLU A 576 -26.75 12.11 13.13
CA GLU A 576 -26.21 10.75 13.17
C GLU A 576 -25.37 10.47 14.43
N ARG A 577 -25.10 11.50 15.23
CA ARG A 577 -24.29 11.41 16.46
C ARG A 577 -25.20 11.61 17.65
N GLU A 578 -25.14 10.68 18.60
CA GLU A 578 -25.97 10.68 19.80
C GLU A 578 -25.15 10.29 21.04
N GLY A 579 -25.71 10.53 22.23
CA GLY A 579 -25.07 10.21 23.50
C GLY A 579 -24.79 8.72 23.69
N TRP A 580 -23.94 8.39 24.67
CA TRP A 580 -23.51 7.02 24.93
C TRP A 580 -24.67 6.02 25.01
N LEU A 581 -24.59 4.94 24.23
CA LEU A 581 -25.62 3.89 24.11
C LEU A 581 -27.04 4.38 23.78
N ARG A 582 -27.17 5.53 23.13
CA ARG A 582 -28.43 5.98 22.52
C ARG A 582 -28.38 5.73 21.02
N ALA A 583 -29.38 5.04 20.49
CA ALA A 583 -29.48 4.80 19.06
C ALA A 583 -29.69 6.14 18.34
N ASN A 584 -28.86 6.41 17.33
CA ASN A 584 -29.01 7.56 16.47
C ASN A 584 -30.16 7.37 15.47
N ARG A 585 -30.37 8.36 14.58
CA ARG A 585 -31.40 8.32 13.54
C ARG A 585 -31.29 7.11 12.58
N LEU A 586 -30.09 6.55 12.44
CA LEU A 586 -29.78 5.39 11.59
C LEU A 586 -29.87 4.04 12.33
N GLY A 587 -30.19 4.04 13.63
CA GLY A 587 -30.43 2.83 14.42
C GLY A 587 -29.20 2.17 15.01
N TYR A 588 -28.06 2.87 15.09
CA TYR A 588 -26.83 2.36 15.73
C TYR A 588 -26.26 3.32 16.79
N PHE A 589 -25.28 2.86 17.57
CA PHE A 589 -24.70 3.62 18.68
C PHE A 589 -23.41 4.33 18.26
N TRP A 590 -23.16 5.51 18.82
CA TRP A 590 -21.97 6.32 18.53
C TRP A 590 -21.10 6.48 19.78
N HIS A 591 -19.78 6.31 19.63
CA HIS A 591 -18.80 6.55 20.68
C HIS A 591 -17.77 7.59 20.24
N GLU A 592 -17.62 8.65 21.03
CA GLU A 592 -16.84 9.85 20.71
C GLU A 592 -16.31 10.51 21.97
N LEU A 593 -15.15 11.17 21.86
CA LEU A 593 -14.46 11.83 22.96
C LEU A 593 -14.01 13.24 22.59
N GLY A 594 -13.88 14.09 23.61
CA GLY A 594 -13.35 15.45 23.48
C GLY A 594 -12.41 15.79 24.61
N VAL A 595 -11.68 16.89 24.46
CA VAL A 595 -10.84 17.44 25.51
C VAL A 595 -10.86 18.96 25.43
N VAL A 596 -11.03 19.60 26.58
CA VAL A 596 -10.92 21.04 26.76
C VAL A 596 -9.62 21.32 27.51
N CYS A 597 -8.87 22.33 27.09
CA CYS A 597 -7.66 22.78 27.76
C CYS A 597 -7.48 24.30 27.60
N ARG A 598 -6.50 24.86 28.31
CA ARG A 598 -6.03 26.22 28.06
C ARG A 598 -5.39 26.34 26.68
N CYS A 599 -5.67 27.43 25.97
CA CYS A 599 -5.03 27.80 24.72
C CYS A 599 -3.83 28.71 25.00
N SER A 600 -2.63 28.27 24.61
CA SER A 600 -1.44 29.12 24.73
C SER A 600 -1.39 30.15 23.59
N PRO A 601 -0.63 31.25 23.75
CA PRO A 601 -0.43 32.22 22.67
C PRO A 601 0.19 31.61 21.40
N GLU A 602 0.98 30.55 21.54
CA GLU A 602 1.56 29.82 20.40
C GLU A 602 0.51 28.99 19.67
N MET A 603 -0.33 28.25 20.41
CA MET A 603 -1.47 27.52 19.86
C MET A 603 -2.43 28.46 19.14
N MET A 604 -2.72 29.62 19.74
CA MET A 604 -3.62 30.60 19.14
C MET A 604 -3.06 31.17 17.83
N ARG A 605 -1.75 31.48 17.76
CA ARG A 605 -1.13 31.95 16.51
C ARG A 605 -1.31 30.92 15.38
N TRP A 606 -1.11 29.64 15.68
CA TRP A 606 -1.32 28.56 14.71
C TRP A 606 -2.80 28.43 14.30
N ILE A 607 -3.73 28.50 15.27
CA ILE A 607 -5.18 28.47 14.98
C ILE A 607 -5.58 29.64 14.06
N ARG A 608 -5.15 30.89 14.33
CA ARG A 608 -5.48 32.02 13.46
C ARG A 608 -4.99 31.80 12.03
N ALA A 609 -3.77 31.31 11.87
CA ALA A 609 -3.17 31.06 10.56
C ALA A 609 -3.96 30.04 9.72
N ASN A 610 -4.74 29.14 10.34
CA ASN A 610 -5.64 28.22 9.64
C ASN A 610 -6.89 28.90 9.07
N HIS A 611 -7.31 30.01 9.67
CA HIS A 611 -8.51 30.77 9.29
C HIS A 611 -8.21 31.93 8.32
N GLU A 612 -6.93 32.26 8.11
CA GLU A 612 -6.50 33.33 7.21
C GLU A 612 -6.39 32.85 5.73
N PRO A 613 -6.55 33.76 4.75
CA PRO A 613 -6.35 33.42 3.34
C PRO A 613 -4.92 32.94 3.08
N ALA A 614 -4.76 31.96 2.20
CA ALA A 614 -3.45 31.54 1.71
C ALA A 614 -3.27 31.98 0.25
N GLU A 615 -2.42 32.99 0.01
CA GLU A 615 -2.13 33.51 -1.34
C GLU A 615 -1.37 32.51 -2.23
N GLN A 616 -0.59 31.61 -1.63
CA GLN A 616 0.12 30.51 -2.31
C GLN A 616 -0.45 29.16 -1.86
N LYS A 617 -0.50 28.17 -2.78
CA LYS A 617 -0.91 26.78 -2.47
C LYS A 617 -0.08 26.27 -1.28
N ARG A 618 -0.73 25.99 -0.15
CA ARG A 618 -0.04 25.41 1.02
C ARG A 618 0.29 23.96 0.73
N HIS A 619 1.51 23.57 1.10
CA HIS A 619 1.96 22.20 1.06
C HIS A 619 1.83 21.61 2.46
N TYR A 620 1.18 20.46 2.58
CA TYR A 620 1.41 19.63 3.77
C TYR A 620 2.80 18.97 3.61
N ASP A 621 3.85 19.76 3.81
CA ASP A 621 5.23 19.32 3.84
C ASP A 621 5.67 19.09 5.29
N GLN A 622 6.66 18.21 5.47
CA GLN A 622 7.10 17.71 6.77
C GLN A 622 7.52 18.84 7.75
N PHE A 623 7.80 20.07 7.32
CA PHE A 623 8.41 21.09 8.20
C PHE A 623 7.71 22.45 8.26
N LEU A 624 6.67 22.71 7.46
CA LEU A 624 6.14 24.09 7.29
C LEU A 624 4.88 24.43 8.10
N ASP A 625 4.03 23.46 8.44
CA ASP A 625 2.69 23.73 9.04
C ASP A 625 2.46 23.03 10.40
N SER A 626 3.51 22.57 11.09
CA SER A 626 3.35 21.72 12.27
C SER A 626 2.77 22.47 13.48
N ALA A 627 1.66 21.97 14.05
CA ALA A 627 1.04 22.57 15.22
C ALA A 627 2.00 22.57 16.44
N PRO A 628 2.03 23.63 17.26
CA PRO A 628 2.93 23.71 18.42
C PRO A 628 2.43 22.78 19.54
N PHE A 629 3.35 22.15 20.29
CA PHE A 629 2.94 21.34 21.43
C PHE A 629 2.17 22.19 22.46
N PRO A 630 1.14 21.65 23.14
CA PRO A 630 0.72 20.24 23.14
C PRO A 630 -0.14 19.79 21.94
N LEU A 631 -0.38 20.65 20.95
CA LEU A 631 -1.04 20.25 19.72
C LEU A 631 -0.08 19.46 18.83
N VAL A 632 -0.63 18.46 18.15
CA VAL A 632 0.04 17.72 17.10
C VAL A 632 -0.88 17.70 15.88
N SER A 633 -0.40 18.26 14.78
CA SER A 633 -1.08 18.14 13.49
C SER A 633 -0.77 16.76 12.91
N GLY A 634 -1.73 16.14 12.21
CA GLY A 634 -1.55 14.83 11.59
C GLY A 634 -0.33 14.69 10.69
N GLY A 635 -0.15 13.49 10.16
CA GLY A 635 1.01 13.09 9.37
C GLY A 635 2.16 12.60 10.25
N TRP A 636 3.39 12.93 9.86
CA TRP A 636 4.59 12.45 10.56
C TRP A 636 4.63 12.88 12.04
N ARG A 637 4.23 14.11 12.38
CA ARG A 637 4.41 14.65 13.73
C ARG A 637 3.51 13.92 14.73
N GLU A 638 2.24 13.76 14.38
CA GLU A 638 1.32 12.99 15.19
C GLU A 638 1.71 11.50 15.24
N GLU A 639 2.08 10.90 14.12
CA GLU A 639 2.52 9.50 14.07
C GLU A 639 3.76 9.27 14.95
N ASN A 640 4.73 10.20 14.94
CA ASN A 640 5.93 10.15 15.79
C ASN A 640 5.55 10.30 17.27
N ALA A 641 4.60 11.15 17.61
CA ALA A 641 4.09 11.28 18.98
C ALA A 641 3.45 9.96 19.44
N MET A 642 2.61 9.33 18.60
CA MET A 642 2.01 8.03 18.89
C MET A 642 3.07 6.94 19.08
N VAL A 643 4.03 6.83 18.18
CA VAL A 643 5.13 5.86 18.26
C VAL A 643 5.94 6.07 19.53
N ASN A 644 6.31 7.32 19.87
CA ASN A 644 7.00 7.63 21.11
C ASN A 644 6.20 7.22 22.34
N MET A 645 4.92 7.57 22.41
CA MET A 645 4.04 7.19 23.50
C MET A 645 4.01 5.66 23.70
N ILE A 646 3.84 4.92 22.61
CA ILE A 646 3.78 3.44 22.65
C ILE A 646 5.10 2.83 23.10
N LEU A 647 6.23 3.30 22.58
CA LEU A 647 7.55 2.77 22.94
C LEU A 647 7.94 3.08 24.39
N HIS A 648 7.43 4.18 24.97
CA HIS A 648 7.68 4.56 26.37
C HIS A 648 6.68 3.98 27.37
N ALA A 649 5.63 3.30 26.90
CA ALA A 649 4.63 2.67 27.75
C ALA A 649 5.27 1.63 28.68
N LYS A 650 4.93 1.61 29.96
CA LYS A 650 5.47 0.65 30.94
C LYS A 650 4.52 -0.51 31.22
N HIS A 651 3.22 -0.24 31.23
CA HIS A 651 2.19 -1.14 31.73
C HIS A 651 1.09 -1.40 30.71
N SER A 652 0.68 -0.38 29.96
CA SER A 652 -0.44 -0.56 29.03
C SER A 652 -0.53 0.46 27.91
N VAL A 653 -1.14 0.03 26.82
CA VAL A 653 -1.58 0.84 25.69
C VAL A 653 -3.06 0.57 25.46
N GLN A 654 -3.89 1.62 25.45
CA GLN A 654 -5.27 1.56 25.00
C GLN A 654 -5.42 2.48 23.79
N LEU A 655 -5.74 1.91 22.65
CA LEU A 655 -5.91 2.62 21.39
C LEU A 655 -7.33 2.41 20.89
N GLU A 656 -8.04 3.48 20.62
CA GLU A 656 -9.35 3.44 19.98
C GLU A 656 -9.24 4.21 18.67
N ASN A 657 -9.63 3.58 17.56
CA ASN A 657 -9.56 4.25 16.27
C ASN A 657 -10.65 3.77 15.31
N GLN A 658 -11.26 4.72 14.60
CA GLN A 658 -12.36 4.45 13.68
C GLN A 658 -11.96 3.52 12.53
N ILE A 659 -10.75 3.69 12.02
CA ILE A 659 -10.20 2.95 10.89
C ILE A 659 -8.86 2.35 11.32
N LEU A 660 -8.64 1.06 11.02
CA LEU A 660 -7.38 0.37 11.32
C LEU A 660 -6.73 -0.14 10.03
N ILE A 661 -5.70 0.57 9.56
CA ILE A 661 -4.86 0.23 8.42
C ILE A 661 -3.40 0.55 8.76
N SER A 662 -2.69 -0.43 9.31
CA SER A 662 -1.31 -0.25 9.75
C SER A 662 -0.47 -1.51 9.53
N GLY A 663 0.82 -1.33 9.28
CA GLY A 663 1.78 -2.41 9.08
C GLY A 663 2.01 -2.83 7.62
N GLY A 664 3.01 -3.70 7.45
CA GLY A 664 3.48 -4.18 6.15
C GLY A 664 4.22 -3.13 5.33
N SER A 665 4.34 -3.37 4.03
CA SER A 665 4.92 -2.42 3.06
C SER A 665 3.89 -1.53 2.38
N LEU A 666 2.59 -1.72 2.68
CA LEU A 666 1.49 -0.98 2.07
C LEU A 666 1.16 0.33 2.77
N GLN A 667 1.61 0.49 4.03
CA GLN A 667 1.41 1.68 4.85
C GLN A 667 2.76 2.17 5.39
N HIS A 668 2.91 3.49 5.50
CA HIS A 668 4.08 4.16 6.07
C HIS A 668 3.97 4.28 7.58
N ASN A 669 2.76 4.48 8.12
CA ASN A 669 2.56 4.63 9.56
C ASN A 669 3.05 3.40 10.34
N ARG A 670 3.71 3.62 11.48
CA ARG A 670 4.42 2.57 12.23
C ARG A 670 3.74 2.20 13.55
N VAL A 671 2.50 2.61 13.77
CA VAL A 671 1.78 2.45 15.05
C VAL A 671 1.66 0.97 15.45
N CYS A 672 1.16 0.09 14.59
CA CYS A 672 1.05 -1.34 14.92
C CYS A 672 2.43 -2.00 15.12
N ALA A 673 3.44 -1.58 14.35
CA ALA A 673 4.81 -2.07 14.52
C ALA A 673 5.41 -1.64 15.86
N ALA A 674 5.14 -0.41 16.32
CA ALA A 674 5.56 0.08 17.63
C ALA A 674 4.88 -0.71 18.77
N ILE A 675 3.58 -1.01 18.65
CA ILE A 675 2.85 -1.83 19.64
C ILE A 675 3.50 -3.22 19.76
N VAL A 676 3.72 -3.89 18.63
CA VAL A 676 4.35 -5.22 18.60
C VAL A 676 5.78 -5.19 19.14
N LYS A 677 6.57 -4.17 18.78
CA LYS A 677 7.91 -3.98 19.32
C LYS A 677 7.87 -3.86 20.84
N ARG A 678 6.96 -3.05 21.39
CA ARG A 678 6.85 -2.86 22.83
C ARG A 678 6.38 -4.13 23.54
N ILE A 679 5.41 -4.86 22.97
CA ILE A 679 4.98 -6.17 23.47
C ILE A 679 6.14 -7.15 23.49
N SER A 680 6.93 -7.20 22.41
CA SER A 680 8.13 -8.05 22.33
C SER A 680 9.09 -7.73 23.47
N GLU A 681 9.36 -6.47 23.75
CA GLU A 681 10.23 -6.08 24.87
C GLU A 681 9.68 -6.53 26.22
N ALA A 682 8.36 -6.36 26.46
CA ALA A 682 7.71 -6.84 27.68
C ALA A 682 7.81 -8.36 27.81
N HIS A 683 7.57 -9.10 26.72
CA HIS A 683 7.65 -10.56 26.69
C HIS A 683 9.05 -11.07 27.02
N HIS A 684 10.09 -10.51 26.38
CA HIS A 684 11.48 -10.88 26.63
C HIS A 684 11.92 -10.59 28.07
N LYS A 685 11.43 -9.49 28.65
CA LYS A 685 11.69 -9.12 30.05
C LYS A 685 10.76 -9.82 31.05
N ARG A 686 9.74 -10.55 30.58
CA ARG A 686 8.66 -11.14 31.39
C ARG A 686 7.92 -10.11 32.25
N GLU A 687 7.74 -8.91 31.72
CA GLU A 687 7.00 -7.83 32.36
C GLU A 687 5.49 -7.94 32.06
N PRO A 688 4.62 -7.61 33.03
CA PRO A 688 3.19 -7.50 32.75
C PRO A 688 2.93 -6.28 31.85
N PHE A 689 2.33 -6.52 30.69
CA PHE A 689 1.99 -5.47 29.72
C PHE A 689 0.69 -5.82 28.98
N HIS A 690 -0.14 -4.82 28.70
CA HIS A 690 -1.45 -5.03 28.07
C HIS A 690 -1.73 -3.98 27.00
N ALA A 691 -1.98 -4.42 25.77
CA ALA A 691 -2.36 -3.58 24.63
C ALA A 691 -3.80 -3.89 24.19
N LEU A 692 -4.70 -2.91 24.30
CA LEU A 692 -6.07 -3.01 23.83
C LEU A 692 -6.27 -2.09 22.63
N ILE A 693 -6.70 -2.64 21.50
CA ILE A 693 -7.09 -1.87 20.30
C ILE A 693 -8.59 -2.04 20.09
N LEU A 694 -9.36 -0.95 20.10
CA LEU A 694 -10.77 -0.93 19.74
C LEU A 694 -10.98 -0.28 18.37
N THR A 695 -11.67 -0.96 17.47
CA THR A 695 -11.96 -0.46 16.12
C THR A 695 -13.29 -0.97 15.57
N ASN A 696 -13.75 -0.41 14.45
CA ASN A 696 -15.02 -0.76 13.84
C ASN A 696 -14.88 -1.97 12.92
N ALA A 697 -15.61 -3.07 13.17
CA ALA A 697 -15.61 -4.21 12.24
C ALA A 697 -16.44 -3.98 10.95
N ALA A 698 -17.22 -2.89 10.90
CA ALA A 698 -17.97 -2.43 9.74
C ALA A 698 -18.29 -0.94 9.87
N GLN A 699 -18.49 -0.25 8.75
CA GLN A 699 -18.99 1.13 8.69
C GLN A 699 -20.43 1.13 8.19
N GLN A 700 -21.39 1.32 9.09
CA GLN A 700 -22.83 1.21 8.77
C GLN A 700 -23.37 2.44 8.05
N ASP A 701 -22.79 3.60 8.31
CA ASP A 701 -23.10 4.89 7.71
C ASP A 701 -22.48 5.09 6.32
N GLU A 702 -21.55 4.23 5.92
CA GLU A 702 -20.90 4.33 4.62
C GLU A 702 -21.84 3.82 3.51
N PRO A 703 -22.34 4.70 2.61
CA PRO A 703 -23.26 4.29 1.54
C PRO A 703 -22.58 3.36 0.52
N SER A 704 -21.27 3.50 0.31
CA SER A 704 -20.53 2.67 -0.65
C SER A 704 -20.32 1.26 -0.13
N GLN A 705 -20.96 0.28 -0.79
CA GLN A 705 -20.73 -1.16 -0.53
C GLN A 705 -19.24 -1.52 -0.60
N LEU A 706 -18.51 -0.87 -1.49
CA LEU A 706 -17.09 -1.10 -1.71
C LEU A 706 -16.25 -0.61 -0.53
N ALA A 707 -16.53 0.58 0.00
CA ALA A 707 -15.84 1.12 1.16
C ALA A 707 -16.15 0.29 2.43
N ARG A 708 -17.37 -0.27 2.55
CA ARG A 708 -17.70 -1.24 3.61
C ARG A 708 -16.88 -2.53 3.51
N ILE A 709 -16.70 -3.08 2.30
CA ILE A 709 -15.84 -4.25 2.07
C ILE A 709 -14.39 -3.91 2.39
N TYR A 710 -13.94 -2.72 2.01
CA TYR A 710 -12.59 -2.23 2.27
C TYR A 710 -12.28 -2.14 3.77
N CYS A 711 -13.19 -1.59 4.58
CA CYS A 711 -13.03 -1.52 6.04
C CYS A 711 -12.83 -2.91 6.67
N MET A 712 -13.61 -3.91 6.25
CA MET A 712 -13.41 -5.28 6.70
C MET A 712 -12.06 -5.85 6.24
N LEU A 713 -11.69 -5.64 4.98
CA LEU A 713 -10.43 -6.11 4.40
C LEU A 713 -9.22 -5.50 5.11
N SER A 714 -9.26 -4.21 5.43
CA SER A 714 -8.15 -3.47 6.03
C SER A 714 -7.86 -3.93 7.46
N ILE A 715 -8.89 -4.32 8.20
CA ILE A 715 -8.74 -4.91 9.53
C ILE A 715 -8.10 -6.28 9.44
N GLN A 716 -8.59 -7.15 8.54
CA GLN A 716 -8.00 -8.48 8.35
C GLN A 716 -6.53 -8.37 7.91
N TRP A 717 -6.22 -7.43 7.02
CA TRP A 717 -4.86 -7.11 6.64
C TRP A 717 -4.01 -6.67 7.83
N SER A 718 -4.49 -5.72 8.65
CA SER A 718 -3.73 -5.22 9.81
C SER A 718 -3.51 -6.30 10.87
N LEU A 719 -4.47 -7.22 11.06
CA LEU A 719 -4.31 -8.39 11.92
C LEU A 719 -3.20 -9.32 11.41
N ASP A 720 -3.14 -9.58 10.09
CA ASP A 720 -2.05 -10.34 9.47
C ASP A 720 -0.70 -9.64 9.70
N GLN A 721 -0.65 -8.31 9.55
CA GLN A 721 0.60 -7.56 9.73
C GLN A 721 1.07 -7.49 11.19
N LEU A 722 0.15 -7.47 12.16
CA LEU A 722 0.47 -7.60 13.58
C LEU A 722 1.11 -8.96 13.88
N GLU A 723 0.53 -10.05 13.36
CA GLU A 723 1.08 -11.41 13.52
C GLU A 723 2.44 -11.56 12.83
N ASP A 724 2.56 -11.11 11.58
CA ASP A 724 3.83 -11.16 10.82
C ASP A 724 4.93 -10.37 11.53
N CYS A 725 4.61 -9.18 12.05
CA CYS A 725 5.54 -8.37 12.82
C CYS A 725 5.92 -9.05 14.14
N ALA A 726 4.99 -9.73 14.81
CA ALA A 726 5.23 -10.44 16.05
C ALA A 726 6.15 -11.65 15.82
N LEU A 727 5.89 -12.42 14.75
CA LEU A 727 6.75 -13.51 14.31
C LEU A 727 8.18 -13.04 13.98
N ALA A 728 8.31 -11.86 13.34
CA ALA A 728 9.61 -11.26 13.08
C ALA A 728 10.38 -10.89 14.36
N HIS A 729 9.67 -10.63 15.46
CA HIS A 729 10.24 -10.40 16.80
C HIS A 729 10.37 -11.68 17.64
N GLY A 730 10.09 -12.86 17.07
CA GLY A 730 10.21 -14.15 17.76
C GLY A 730 9.02 -14.52 18.64
N LEU A 731 7.89 -13.79 18.54
CA LEU A 731 6.65 -14.10 19.27
C LEU A 731 5.76 -15.00 18.42
N THR A 732 5.15 -16.03 19.04
CA THR A 732 4.08 -16.79 18.39
C THR A 732 2.76 -16.01 18.42
N SER A 733 1.77 -16.41 17.61
CA SER A 733 0.42 -15.81 17.69
C SER A 733 -0.22 -16.00 19.06
N GLN A 734 0.12 -17.08 19.78
CA GLN A 734 -0.33 -17.30 21.16
C GLN A 734 0.35 -16.34 22.13
N ASP A 735 1.65 -16.09 21.96
CA ASP A 735 2.36 -15.09 22.77
C ASP A 735 1.77 -13.70 22.51
N LEU A 736 1.58 -13.31 21.26
CA LEU A 736 0.96 -12.01 20.91
C LEU A 736 -0.42 -11.87 21.55
N ALA A 737 -1.27 -12.89 21.45
CA ALA A 737 -2.62 -12.89 22.03
C ALA A 737 -2.63 -12.76 23.56
N GLN A 738 -1.53 -13.07 24.27
CA GLN A 738 -1.42 -12.85 25.72
C GLN A 738 -1.35 -11.36 26.08
N TYR A 739 -0.74 -10.55 25.22
CA TYR A 739 -0.51 -9.12 25.47
C TYR A 739 -1.43 -8.21 24.66
N LEU A 740 -1.99 -8.68 23.55
CA LEU A 740 -2.79 -7.88 22.63
C LEU A 740 -4.23 -8.40 22.49
N ILE A 741 -5.20 -7.50 22.63
CA ILE A 741 -6.59 -7.73 22.25
C ILE A 741 -6.98 -6.68 21.21
N VAL A 742 -7.45 -7.13 20.05
CA VAL A 742 -8.13 -6.27 19.06
C VAL A 742 -9.62 -6.55 19.15
N GLY A 743 -10.40 -5.54 19.52
CA GLY A 743 -11.83 -5.65 19.78
C GLY A 743 -12.66 -4.70 18.94
N ARG A 744 -13.92 -5.06 18.76
CA ARG A 744 -15.02 -4.20 18.30
C ARG A 744 -16.00 -4.02 19.45
N MET A 745 -16.90 -3.07 19.34
CA MET A 745 -17.92 -2.84 20.36
C MET A 745 -19.31 -3.22 19.86
N GLU A 746 -20.10 -3.88 20.70
CA GLU A 746 -21.46 -4.31 20.39
C GLU A 746 -22.37 -4.16 21.62
N HIS A 747 -23.57 -3.64 21.40
CA HIS A 747 -24.63 -3.56 22.39
C HIS A 747 -25.92 -4.13 21.81
N ALA A 748 -26.49 -5.14 22.47
CA ALA A 748 -27.77 -5.75 22.07
C ALA A 748 -27.84 -6.18 20.58
N GLY A 749 -26.75 -6.76 20.04
CA GLY A 749 -26.68 -7.19 18.64
C GLY A 749 -26.33 -6.09 17.64
N VAL A 750 -26.17 -4.84 18.09
CA VAL A 750 -25.90 -3.68 17.24
C VAL A 750 -24.49 -3.16 17.52
N LEU A 751 -23.74 -2.85 16.45
CA LEU A 751 -22.40 -2.30 16.58
C LEU A 751 -22.43 -0.92 17.24
N VAL A 752 -21.50 -0.70 18.15
CA VAL A 752 -21.18 0.64 18.64
C VAL A 752 -20.04 1.16 17.78
N LYS A 753 -20.29 2.26 17.06
CA LYS A 753 -19.30 2.89 16.20
C LYS A 753 -18.27 3.63 17.05
N VAL A 754 -17.04 3.12 17.06
CA VAL A 754 -15.88 3.73 17.69
C VAL A 754 -15.37 4.85 16.77
N HIS A 755 -15.61 6.11 17.13
CA HIS A 755 -15.13 7.30 16.40
C HIS A 755 -14.10 8.11 17.22
N SER A 756 -13.87 7.71 18.47
CA SER A 756 -13.16 8.46 19.51
C SER A 756 -11.72 8.88 19.18
N ASN A 757 -10.99 8.09 18.37
CA ASN A 757 -9.61 8.35 17.94
C ASN A 757 -8.71 8.84 19.11
N ILE A 758 -8.46 7.94 20.07
CA ILE A 758 -7.68 8.22 21.29
C ILE A 758 -6.61 7.16 21.52
N LEU A 759 -5.43 7.59 21.98
CA LEU A 759 -4.36 6.73 22.48
C LEU A 759 -4.09 7.09 23.95
N ILE A 760 -4.30 6.14 24.86
CA ILE A 760 -3.98 6.25 26.29
C ILE A 760 -2.81 5.32 26.61
N VAL A 761 -1.80 5.84 27.29
CA VAL A 761 -0.63 5.07 27.74
C VAL A 761 -0.51 5.16 29.25
N ASP A 762 -0.41 3.98 29.88
CA ASP A 762 -0.24 3.79 31.33
C ASP A 762 -1.28 4.49 32.22
N GLY A 763 -2.42 4.89 31.64
CA GLY A 763 -3.45 5.67 32.34
C GLY A 763 -3.01 7.08 32.75
N TRP A 764 -1.89 7.57 32.22
CA TRP A 764 -1.32 8.87 32.61
C TRP A 764 -1.13 9.84 31.45
N TYR A 765 -0.85 9.32 30.26
CA TYR A 765 -0.64 10.11 29.05
C TYR A 765 -1.72 9.78 28.02
N ALA A 766 -2.27 10.79 27.36
CA ALA A 766 -3.25 10.59 26.31
C ALA A 766 -3.03 11.52 25.11
N LEU A 767 -3.36 11.01 23.93
CA LEU A 767 -3.48 11.75 22.68
C LEU A 767 -4.90 11.57 22.17
N ARG A 768 -5.67 12.65 22.10
CA ARG A 768 -7.00 12.66 21.49
C ARG A 768 -6.93 13.39 20.16
N SER A 769 -7.34 12.74 19.07
CA SER A 769 -7.10 13.22 17.70
C SER A 769 -8.29 13.07 16.76
N SER A 770 -8.28 13.82 15.66
CA SER A 770 -9.17 13.57 14.51
C SER A 770 -8.62 12.51 13.54
N SER A 771 -7.33 12.15 13.64
CA SER A 771 -6.63 11.24 12.72
C SER A 771 -7.12 9.79 12.79
N ASN A 772 -7.46 9.26 11.63
CA ASN A 772 -7.68 7.83 11.43
C ASN A 772 -6.33 7.08 11.38
N LEU A 773 -6.28 5.82 11.82
CA LEU A 773 -5.08 5.00 11.73
C LEU A 773 -4.92 4.45 10.29
N ALA A 774 -4.55 5.36 9.39
CA ALA A 774 -4.24 5.12 7.98
C ALA A 774 -3.30 6.21 7.46
N ASP A 775 -2.58 5.94 6.38
CA ASP A 775 -1.66 6.90 5.76
C ASP A 775 -2.33 8.16 5.20
N ARG A 776 -3.65 8.13 5.03
CA ARG A 776 -4.47 9.32 4.76
C ARG A 776 -4.26 10.40 5.83
N SER A 777 -4.21 10.01 7.11
CA SER A 777 -4.02 10.91 8.24
C SER A 777 -2.60 10.88 8.81
N LEU A 778 -1.90 9.75 8.79
CA LEU A 778 -0.67 9.52 9.58
C LEU A 778 0.60 9.22 8.76
N SER A 779 0.64 9.57 7.48
CA SER A 779 1.86 9.41 6.65
C SER A 779 2.76 10.64 6.66
N ALA A 780 3.96 10.52 6.10
CA ALA A 780 4.82 11.69 5.85
C ALA A 780 4.23 12.70 4.85
N ARG A 781 3.21 12.28 4.08
CA ARG A 781 2.51 13.10 3.08
C ARG A 781 1.00 12.84 3.23
N PRO A 782 0.39 13.32 4.33
CA PRO A 782 -1.01 13.03 4.60
C PRO A 782 -1.89 13.73 3.58
N ASN A 783 -3.06 13.13 3.39
CA ASN A 783 -4.10 13.61 2.49
C ASN A 783 -5.19 14.39 3.22
N ASP A 784 -5.18 14.44 4.55
CA ASP A 784 -6.11 15.25 5.32
C ASP A 784 -5.33 16.17 6.28
N THR A 785 -5.84 17.39 6.52
CA THR A 785 -5.44 18.15 7.71
C THR A 785 -6.10 17.52 8.93
N GLU A 786 -5.32 17.23 9.96
CA GLU A 786 -5.80 16.64 11.21
C GLU A 786 -5.25 17.40 12.41
N LEU A 787 -5.89 17.24 13.57
CA LEU A 787 -5.46 17.86 14.82
C LEU A 787 -5.68 16.91 16.00
N GLY A 788 -4.61 16.71 16.76
CA GLY A 788 -4.63 16.05 18.06
C GLY A 788 -4.10 16.95 19.18
N LEU A 789 -4.50 16.60 20.41
CA LEU A 789 -4.02 17.21 21.65
C LEU A 789 -3.39 16.16 22.55
N LEU A 790 -2.15 16.41 22.97
CA LEU A 790 -1.45 15.67 24.01
C LEU A 790 -1.82 16.22 25.39
N PHE A 791 -2.26 15.36 26.31
CA PHE A 791 -2.57 15.73 27.68
C PHE A 791 -2.17 14.65 28.67
N ALA A 792 -1.89 15.04 29.90
CA ALA A 792 -1.36 14.15 30.92
C ALA A 792 -1.84 14.49 32.33
N GLY A 793 -1.73 13.51 33.23
CA GLY A 793 -2.01 13.67 34.66
C GLY A 793 -3.29 12.95 35.13
N PRO A 794 -3.79 13.29 36.33
CA PRO A 794 -4.94 12.61 36.94
C PRO A 794 -6.21 12.60 36.08
N CYS A 795 -6.41 13.62 35.25
CA CYS A 795 -7.52 13.68 34.29
C CYS A 795 -7.54 12.47 33.33
N VAL A 796 -6.38 12.01 32.87
CA VAL A 796 -6.26 10.82 31.99
C VAL A 796 -6.63 9.55 32.74
N GLN A 797 -6.19 9.43 33.99
CA GLN A 797 -6.50 8.26 34.82
C GLN A 797 -8.00 8.15 35.06
N GLN A 798 -8.65 9.27 35.41
CA GLN A 798 -10.10 9.33 35.58
C GLN A 798 -10.83 8.99 34.28
N LEU A 799 -10.42 9.60 33.16
CA LEU A 799 -10.99 9.29 31.84
C LEU A 799 -10.90 7.80 31.53
N GLN A 800 -9.73 7.18 31.71
CA GLN A 800 -9.56 5.75 31.43
C GLN A 800 -10.49 4.90 32.30
N GLN A 801 -10.58 5.18 33.60
CA GLN A 801 -11.47 4.43 34.49
C GLN A 801 -12.94 4.61 34.12
N ASP A 802 -13.35 5.82 33.75
CA ASP A 802 -14.72 6.08 33.31
C ASP A 802 -15.06 5.33 32.02
N LEU A 803 -14.17 5.33 31.03
CA LEU A 803 -14.33 4.58 29.80
C LEU A 803 -14.46 3.08 30.08
N LEU A 804 -13.61 2.52 30.94
CA LEU A 804 -13.70 1.11 31.30
C LEU A 804 -15.01 0.79 32.02
N ASN A 805 -15.48 1.65 32.93
CA ASN A 805 -16.80 1.49 33.55
C ASN A 805 -17.94 1.55 32.52
N MET A 806 -17.87 2.48 31.55
CA MET A 806 -18.81 2.55 30.44
C MET A 806 -18.80 1.25 29.61
N TYR A 807 -17.63 0.70 29.31
CA TYR A 807 -17.47 -0.48 28.46
C TYR A 807 -17.94 -1.77 29.13
N PHE A 808 -17.83 -1.83 30.46
CA PHE A 808 -18.28 -2.97 31.27
C PHE A 808 -19.61 -2.74 31.98
N LYS A 809 -20.34 -1.66 31.65
CA LYS A 809 -21.64 -1.31 32.23
C LYS A 809 -21.63 -1.30 33.77
N SER A 810 -20.56 -0.77 34.34
CA SER A 810 -20.35 -0.64 35.77
C SER A 810 -20.27 0.84 36.17
N THR A 811 -20.20 1.09 37.48
CA THR A 811 -20.10 2.44 38.04
C THR A 811 -19.15 2.40 39.20
N ASP A 812 -18.16 3.30 39.21
CA ASP A 812 -17.13 3.44 40.25
C ASP A 812 -16.36 2.13 40.57
N VAL A 813 -16.27 1.21 39.59
CA VAL A 813 -15.46 0.01 39.72
C VAL A 813 -14.05 0.30 39.22
N PRO A 814 -12.99 0.10 40.04
CA PRO A 814 -11.62 0.26 39.58
C PRO A 814 -11.21 -0.93 38.69
N TYR A 815 -10.72 -0.63 37.50
CA TYR A 815 -10.22 -1.61 36.54
C TYR A 815 -8.70 -1.53 36.39
N SER A 816 -8.03 -2.65 36.60
CA SER A 816 -6.68 -2.88 36.08
C SER A 816 -6.76 -3.46 34.67
N MET A 817 -5.77 -3.18 33.83
CA MET A 817 -5.74 -3.74 32.46
C MET A 817 -5.67 -5.27 32.43
N ALA A 818 -5.06 -5.90 33.45
CA ALA A 818 -5.10 -7.34 33.63
C ALA A 818 -6.54 -7.85 33.84
N ARG A 819 -7.32 -7.17 34.70
CA ARG A 819 -8.73 -7.50 34.93
C ARG A 819 -9.59 -7.30 33.68
N VAL A 820 -9.32 -6.25 32.90
CA VAL A 820 -9.97 -5.99 31.61
C VAL A 820 -9.74 -7.16 30.65
N PHE A 821 -8.50 -7.63 30.54
CA PHE A 821 -8.14 -8.77 29.68
C PHE A 821 -8.82 -10.06 30.11
N GLU A 822 -8.86 -10.35 31.42
CA GLU A 822 -9.59 -11.50 31.97
C GLU A 822 -11.07 -11.46 31.60
N LEU A 823 -11.73 -10.31 31.80
CA LEU A 823 -13.16 -10.15 31.52
C LEU A 823 -13.48 -10.35 30.05
N ILE A 824 -12.66 -9.79 29.14
CA ILE A 824 -12.86 -9.95 27.69
C ILE A 824 -12.66 -11.41 27.27
N ARG A 825 -11.64 -12.10 27.79
CA ARG A 825 -11.37 -13.51 27.44
C ARG A 825 -12.43 -14.46 27.98
N TRP A 826 -12.85 -14.27 29.23
CA TRP A 826 -13.84 -15.15 29.88
C TRP A 826 -15.27 -14.91 29.35
N GLY A 827 -15.58 -13.66 28.98
CA GLY A 827 -16.85 -13.26 28.38
C GLY A 827 -17.16 -13.89 27.03
N GLY A 828 -16.20 -14.55 26.37
CA GLY A 828 -16.45 -15.27 25.11
C GLY A 828 -17.28 -16.56 25.28
N GLN A 829 -17.40 -17.12 26.49
CA GLN A 829 -18.12 -18.38 26.75
C GLN A 829 -19.51 -18.21 27.40
N GLN A 830 -19.82 -17.04 27.94
CA GLN A 830 -21.14 -16.63 28.45
C GLN A 830 -21.38 -15.22 27.93
N GLN A 831 -22.51 -14.95 27.26
CA GLN A 831 -22.92 -13.61 26.80
C GLN A 831 -22.53 -12.54 27.84
N SER A 832 -21.43 -11.83 27.56
CA SER A 832 -20.62 -11.20 28.61
C SER A 832 -21.24 -9.93 29.19
N ALA A 833 -20.86 -9.61 30.42
CA ALA A 833 -21.21 -8.38 31.13
C ALA A 833 -20.69 -7.08 30.46
N GLY A 834 -19.83 -7.14 29.42
CA GLY A 834 -19.25 -5.97 28.74
C GLY A 834 -19.60 -5.84 27.25
N LEU A 835 -19.23 -4.70 26.65
CA LEU A 835 -19.52 -4.34 25.25
C LEU A 835 -18.42 -4.75 24.25
N ILE A 836 -17.22 -5.09 24.75
CA ILE A 836 -16.06 -5.38 23.90
C ILE A 836 -16.13 -6.84 23.43
N VAL A 837 -16.11 -7.03 22.11
CA VAL A 837 -16.10 -8.32 21.44
C VAL A 837 -14.78 -8.45 20.66
N PRO A 838 -13.94 -9.47 20.91
CA PRO A 838 -12.74 -9.69 20.12
C PRO A 838 -13.04 -9.80 18.61
N VAL A 839 -12.18 -9.20 17.79
CA VAL A 839 -12.29 -9.33 16.33
C VAL A 839 -11.66 -10.66 15.91
N GLU A 840 -12.49 -11.54 15.34
CA GLU A 840 -12.00 -12.79 14.79
C GLU A 840 -11.34 -12.61 13.42
N LYS A 841 -10.21 -13.28 13.23
CA LYS A 841 -9.58 -13.42 11.93
C LYS A 841 -10.40 -14.38 11.07
N LYS A 842 -10.91 -13.88 9.94
CA LYS A 842 -11.70 -14.67 9.00
C LYS A 842 -10.78 -15.59 8.20
N ALA A 843 -11.27 -16.78 7.83
CA ALA A 843 -10.56 -17.72 6.95
C ALA A 843 -10.56 -17.25 5.48
N TRP A 844 -10.06 -16.03 5.24
CA TRP A 844 -9.88 -15.48 3.91
C TRP A 844 -8.52 -15.90 3.36
N SER A 845 -8.39 -15.99 2.04
CA SER A 845 -7.09 -16.21 1.41
C SER A 845 -6.23 -14.97 1.67
N PRO A 846 -5.09 -15.06 2.38
CA PRO A 846 -4.20 -13.91 2.59
C PRO A 846 -3.73 -13.31 1.26
N VAL A 847 -3.70 -14.11 0.20
CA VAL A 847 -3.37 -13.70 -1.17
C VAL A 847 -4.47 -12.83 -1.77
N LEU A 848 -5.74 -13.22 -1.57
CA LEU A 848 -6.88 -12.45 -2.05
C LEU A 848 -6.99 -11.13 -1.27
N THR A 849 -6.81 -11.17 0.05
CA THR A 849 -6.73 -9.98 0.90
C THR A 849 -5.59 -9.07 0.45
N TRP A 850 -4.38 -9.59 0.28
CA TRP A 850 -3.23 -8.85 -0.24
C TRP A 850 -3.52 -8.21 -1.60
N PHE A 851 -4.05 -8.99 -2.55
CA PHE A 851 -4.36 -8.51 -3.90
C PHE A 851 -5.40 -7.40 -3.86
N LEU A 852 -6.53 -7.61 -3.17
CA LEU A 852 -7.59 -6.61 -3.06
C LEU A 852 -7.08 -5.37 -2.35
N MET A 853 -6.32 -5.49 -1.26
CA MET A 853 -5.70 -4.36 -0.57
C MET A 853 -4.73 -3.58 -1.49
N ASN A 854 -3.95 -4.28 -2.32
CA ASN A 854 -3.12 -3.61 -3.32
C ASN A 854 -3.97 -2.89 -4.36
N VAL A 855 -4.98 -3.55 -4.93
CA VAL A 855 -5.89 -2.91 -5.90
C VAL A 855 -6.56 -1.68 -5.29
N PHE A 856 -7.01 -1.75 -4.04
CA PHE A 856 -7.62 -0.62 -3.35
C PHE A 856 -6.63 0.49 -3.08
N ILE A 857 -5.48 0.22 -2.45
CA ILE A 857 -4.53 1.28 -2.07
C ILE A 857 -3.87 1.90 -3.32
N TYR A 858 -3.55 1.11 -4.35
CA TYR A 858 -2.98 1.64 -5.60
C TYR A 858 -4.04 2.26 -6.51
N GLY A 859 -5.26 1.71 -6.53
CA GLY A 859 -6.34 2.21 -7.39
C GLY A 859 -7.06 3.42 -6.83
N SER A 860 -7.08 3.62 -5.51
CA SER A 860 -7.87 4.67 -4.86
C SER A 860 -7.13 5.98 -4.58
N GLU A 861 -5.81 6.00 -4.76
CA GLU A 861 -4.84 7.12 -4.69
C GLU A 861 -5.11 8.15 -3.56
N GLY A 862 -6.15 8.97 -3.72
CA GLY A 862 -6.63 9.94 -2.73
C GLY A 862 -7.32 9.35 -1.50
N ALA A 863 -7.95 8.17 -1.59
CA ALA A 863 -8.75 7.61 -0.50
C ALA A 863 -7.90 7.04 0.64
N THR A 864 -6.75 6.45 0.33
CA THR A 864 -5.88 5.76 1.30
C THR A 864 -4.62 6.53 1.67
N GLY A 865 -4.29 7.57 0.90
CA GLY A 865 -3.24 8.56 1.16
C GLY A 865 -1.78 8.07 1.16
N GLY A 866 -0.87 8.99 1.49
CA GLY A 866 0.55 8.73 1.72
C GLY A 866 1.43 8.57 0.48
N ARG A 867 0.93 8.87 -0.71
CA ARG A 867 1.64 8.64 -1.99
C ARG A 867 1.86 9.87 -2.84
N TYR A 868 0.93 10.81 -2.78
CA TYR A 868 0.97 12.05 -3.55
C TYR A 868 0.99 13.24 -2.62
N LYS A 869 1.69 14.30 -3.02
CA LYS A 869 1.70 15.56 -2.28
C LYS A 869 0.40 16.29 -2.58
N VAL A 870 -0.44 16.48 -1.58
CA VAL A 870 -1.70 17.22 -1.72
C VAL A 870 -1.45 18.71 -1.53
N THR A 871 -2.12 19.55 -2.33
CA THR A 871 -2.12 21.00 -2.12
C THR A 871 -3.52 21.49 -1.83
N TYR A 872 -3.63 22.52 -0.99
CA TYR A 872 -4.91 23.12 -0.66
C TYR A 872 -4.82 24.65 -0.69
N LYS A 873 -5.97 25.28 -0.91
CA LYS A 873 -6.13 26.74 -0.88
C LYS A 873 -7.23 27.07 0.13
N THR A 874 -6.93 28.01 1.02
CA THR A 874 -7.91 28.60 1.93
C THR A 874 -8.39 29.94 1.37
N SER A 875 -9.69 30.05 1.13
CA SER A 875 -10.38 31.27 0.69
C SER A 875 -11.28 31.81 1.80
N VAL A 876 -11.23 33.11 2.07
CA VAL A 876 -12.11 33.77 3.04
C VAL A 876 -13.26 34.44 2.30
N ILE A 877 -14.48 34.18 2.76
CA ILE A 877 -15.72 34.61 2.13
C ILE A 877 -16.33 35.72 2.99
N GLY A 878 -16.39 36.95 2.45
CA GLY A 878 -17.02 38.11 3.10
C GLY A 878 -16.11 39.31 3.41
N GLY A 879 -14.97 39.48 2.73
CA GLY A 879 -14.31 40.81 2.64
C GLY A 879 -15.12 41.76 1.74
N GLU A 880 -14.95 43.08 1.86
CA GLU A 880 -15.75 44.18 1.27
C GLU A 880 -16.04 44.15 -0.25
N LYS A 881 -15.64 43.11 -0.99
CA LYS A 881 -16.05 42.88 -2.37
C LYS A 881 -17.21 41.89 -2.43
N GLN A 882 -18.38 42.41 -2.80
CA GLN A 882 -19.42 41.63 -3.48
C GLN A 882 -18.81 40.98 -4.72
N GLU A 883 -18.24 39.80 -4.58
CA GLU A 883 -18.14 38.86 -5.71
C GLU A 883 -19.04 37.69 -5.36
N ALA A 884 -20.20 37.70 -6.02
CA ALA A 884 -21.02 36.51 -6.19
C ALA A 884 -20.24 35.53 -7.07
N GLU A 885 -19.21 34.89 -6.50
CA GLU A 885 -18.61 33.72 -7.14
C GLU A 885 -19.57 32.56 -6.89
N THR A 886 -20.38 32.30 -7.92
CA THR A 886 -20.92 30.99 -8.19
C THR A 886 -19.78 29.98 -8.16
N PHE A 887 -19.68 29.20 -7.09
CA PHE A 887 -19.08 27.88 -7.17
C PHE A 887 -19.93 27.10 -8.18
N GLU A 888 -19.52 27.09 -9.45
CA GLU A 888 -20.14 26.22 -10.45
C GLU A 888 -19.97 24.76 -9.98
N CYS A 889 -21.11 24.09 -9.87
CA CYS A 889 -21.30 22.74 -9.34
C CYS A 889 -20.43 21.68 -10.02
#